data_AF-A0A914AHL4-F1
#
_entry.id   AF-A0A914AHL4-F1
#
_cell.length_a   1.000
_cell.length_b   1.000
_cell.length_c   1.000
_cell.angle_alpha   90.00
_cell.angle_beta   90.00
_cell.angle_gamma   90.00
#
_symmetry.space_group_name_H-M   'P 1'
#
loop_
_entity.id
_entity.type
_entity.pdbx_description
1 polymer ?
#
loop_
_entity_poly.entity_id
_entity_poly.type
_entity_poly.pdbx_seq_one_letter_code
_entity_poly.pdbx_strand_id
1 'polypeptide(L)'
;MGSSIDTTRVSLIVDSGPATDRIELPNVFTKHKINIQSTHMAKMEEIAGLPYLQGIDLPFAGEKEVGLLIGQDIPRALMPLEIRRGKAKDGPYAVRTALGWSLHGPVNKVGTTEQNTHATSTFIQGDIGLEEQVHKFWKLEASDTLHDERGMSVNDQRALKMWKGGISIDGGHYQLPVPFKRHPPCLPNNRWLAEQRLQSLARKLGKDDSLRRKYQEGIEDLLKKGYAEEVEKQECQSEDQAIWYLPHHPVFHPMKPDKLRIVFDCADKSGGVSLNDEVLQGPDLTNKLTGVLLRFRQGPVAFMADVEAMFHQVRVPVEERDVLRFLWWPSGDMTQQPKVYRMCVHLFGGTWSPSCCNFALRQTADDNQDEFSPEAVEIVKRNFYVDDCLVSVESEEKAVNLSDELRNLLQRGGFKLTKWLSNKPSVLKSIPTEERSKQLKGLDLNLDALPVDRALGVSWDVERDCLGYKLSPKDKPLTRRGLLSIVSSIYDPLGYANPFILRARLLLQELTRMKLGWDDPVPEEHRQIWQGWSEELAEMKEFEVNRCVKPHGFGTVTEYQLHHFADASEKAYGAVSYLVMKNTSSELHSSLVMAKSHLAPLKTMTIPRLELAAATLAAKLDVAVKRELDVQEPIHSTFWTDSTIVLQYIRSTDGRFRTFAANRIATIHNASEASQWHYVDTKSNPADDISRGMSAGELKKSTRWLQGPEFLLMPQEHWPKEPQVMEPLRQSDPDPKINSEGVMCVGGRLKNSKLQTQEKHPVILPKKNHIVKPIIGVSMLYQVTQGESMLCH
;
A
#
# COMPACT_ATOMS: atom_id res chain seq x y z
N MET A 1 6.70 34.24 27.27
CA MET A 1 7.54 33.76 26.15
C MET A 1 7.71 32.25 26.30
N GLY A 2 6.89 31.45 25.65
CA GLY A 2 7.04 29.98 25.64
C GLY A 2 6.92 29.52 24.19
N SER A 3 8.05 29.25 23.55
CA SER A 3 8.10 28.70 22.20
C SER A 3 7.46 27.30 22.22
N SER A 4 6.36 27.07 21.51
CA SER A 4 5.84 25.69 21.38
C SER A 4 6.78 24.90 20.48
N ILE A 5 7.47 23.96 21.07
CA ILE A 5 8.34 23.03 20.39
C ILE A 5 7.42 21.92 19.84
N ASP A 6 7.29 21.80 18.51
CA ASP A 6 6.57 20.68 17.88
C ASP A 6 7.24 19.35 18.27
N THR A 7 6.72 18.63 19.25
CA THR A 7 7.20 17.30 19.63
C THR A 7 6.10 16.27 19.40
N THR A 8 6.46 15.15 18.81
CA THR A 8 5.60 13.96 18.64
C THR A 8 5.81 13.06 19.85
N ARG A 9 4.74 12.63 20.52
CA ARG A 9 4.84 11.63 21.58
C ARG A 9 4.81 10.23 20.96
N VAL A 10 5.83 9.42 21.21
CA VAL A 10 5.95 8.04 20.72
C VAL A 10 6.18 7.10 21.90
N SER A 11 5.82 5.83 21.74
CA SER A 11 6.15 4.77 22.71
C SER A 11 7.08 3.79 22.01
N LEU A 12 8.21 3.48 22.65
CA LEU A 12 9.27 2.65 22.06
C LEU A 12 9.61 1.49 22.99
N ILE A 13 10.12 0.40 22.43
CA ILE A 13 10.79 -0.66 23.19
C ILE A 13 12.23 -0.70 22.68
N VAL A 14 13.20 -0.55 23.58
CA VAL A 14 14.62 -0.43 23.24
C VAL A 14 15.43 -1.54 23.89
N ASP A 15 16.36 -2.12 23.14
CA ASP A 15 17.28 -3.15 23.63
C ASP A 15 18.46 -2.49 24.35
N SER A 16 18.74 -2.89 25.59
CA SER A 16 19.73 -2.24 26.48
C SER A 16 21.19 -2.71 26.29
N GLY A 17 21.64 -2.97 25.06
CA GLY A 17 22.94 -3.59 24.77
C GLY A 17 22.83 -5.10 24.53
N PRO A 18 23.82 -5.95 24.91
CA PRO A 18 23.87 -7.35 24.45
C PRO A 18 22.66 -8.20 24.89
N ALA A 19 21.65 -8.19 24.01
CA ALA A 19 20.64 -9.19 23.68
C ALA A 19 19.70 -9.77 24.75
N THR A 20 19.58 -9.23 25.97
CA THR A 20 18.69 -9.89 26.98
C THR A 20 17.77 -9.01 27.81
N ASP A 21 17.86 -7.68 27.79
CA ASP A 21 16.92 -6.82 28.53
C ASP A 21 16.26 -5.77 27.62
N ARG A 22 14.92 -5.76 27.62
CA ARG A 22 14.08 -4.82 26.86
C ARG A 22 13.51 -3.78 27.79
N ILE A 23 13.63 -2.52 27.41
CA ILE A 23 13.08 -1.39 28.17
C ILE A 23 11.96 -0.75 27.38
N GLU A 24 10.78 -0.74 27.98
CA GLU A 24 9.64 0.02 27.47
C GLU A 24 9.83 1.49 27.83
N LEU A 25 9.75 2.34 26.82
CA LEU A 25 9.80 3.80 26.89
C LEU A 25 8.42 4.35 26.49
N PRO A 26 7.41 4.28 27.37
CA PRO A 26 6.10 4.86 27.08
C PRO A 26 6.19 6.38 27.13
N ASN A 27 5.54 7.08 26.19
CA ASN A 27 5.38 8.55 26.21
C ASN A 27 6.65 9.40 26.02
N VAL A 28 7.65 8.93 25.27
CA VAL A 28 8.83 9.75 24.93
C VAL A 28 8.52 10.79 23.84
N PHE A 29 9.20 11.92 23.86
CA PHE A 29 8.96 13.02 22.94
C PHE A 29 10.05 13.06 21.85
N THR A 30 9.67 13.15 20.58
CA THR A 30 10.60 13.25 19.44
C THR A 30 10.28 14.45 18.57
N LYS A 31 11.25 14.99 17.82
CA LYS A 31 11.04 16.09 16.88
C LYS A 31 12.00 15.96 15.70
N HIS A 32 11.56 16.37 14.51
CA HIS A 32 12.39 16.35 13.28
C HIS A 32 13.67 17.21 13.40
N LYS A 33 13.67 18.24 14.24
CA LYS A 33 14.84 19.01 14.65
C LYS A 33 14.65 19.51 16.09
N ILE A 34 15.29 18.86 17.06
CA ILE A 34 15.35 19.37 18.43
C ILE A 34 16.34 20.54 18.43
N ASN A 35 15.90 21.74 18.80
CA ASN A 35 16.74 22.93 18.82
C ASN A 35 17.68 22.88 20.03
N ILE A 36 18.79 22.15 19.92
CA ILE A 36 19.89 22.17 20.90
C ILE A 36 21.00 23.01 20.29
N GLN A 37 21.35 24.13 20.92
CA GLN A 37 22.52 24.89 20.45
C GLN A 37 23.79 24.11 20.74
N SER A 38 24.74 24.09 19.81
CA SER A 38 26.05 23.41 19.95
C SER A 38 26.85 23.84 21.19
N THR A 39 26.53 25.00 21.77
CA THR A 39 27.08 25.48 23.04
C THR A 39 26.71 24.62 24.25
N HIS A 40 25.64 23.81 24.16
CA HIS A 40 25.17 22.91 25.22
C HIS A 40 25.70 21.47 25.08
N MET A 41 26.57 21.21 24.11
CA MET A 41 27.12 19.88 23.83
C MET A 41 28.61 19.85 24.18
N ALA A 42 29.06 18.79 24.85
CA ALA A 42 30.47 18.60 25.16
C ALA A 42 31.26 18.22 23.90
N LYS A 43 32.43 18.83 23.70
CA LYS A 43 33.31 18.49 22.57
C LYS A 43 34.26 17.35 22.94
N MET A 44 34.63 16.56 21.93
CA MET A 44 35.54 15.42 22.12
C MET A 44 36.90 15.85 22.67
N GLU A 45 37.39 17.04 22.29
CA GLU A 45 38.63 17.62 22.82
C GLU A 45 38.55 17.92 24.33
N GLU A 46 37.36 18.29 24.84
CA GLU A 46 37.14 18.64 26.24
C GLU A 46 37.05 17.39 27.13
N ILE A 47 36.59 16.27 26.56
CA ILE A 47 36.46 14.97 27.23
C ILE A 47 37.79 14.21 27.22
N ALA A 48 38.57 14.30 26.13
CA ALA A 48 39.85 13.62 25.97
C ALA A 48 40.89 14.00 27.05
N GLY A 49 40.77 15.20 27.63
CA GLY A 49 41.62 15.68 28.73
C GLY A 49 41.28 15.14 30.13
N LEU A 50 40.27 14.28 30.28
CA LEU A 50 39.78 13.80 31.58
C LEU A 50 40.16 12.32 31.82
N PRO A 51 41.21 12.02 32.62
CA PRO A 51 41.73 10.65 32.77
C PRO A 51 40.71 9.63 33.31
N TYR A 52 39.79 10.07 34.16
CA TYR A 52 38.74 9.23 34.75
C TYR A 52 37.61 8.86 33.77
N LEU A 53 37.60 9.45 32.57
CA LEU A 53 36.67 9.14 31.49
C LEU A 53 37.31 8.34 30.35
N GLN A 54 38.61 7.99 30.46
CA GLN A 54 39.27 7.14 29.47
C GLN A 54 38.65 5.74 29.41
N GLY A 55 38.50 5.20 28.20
CA GLY A 55 37.91 3.89 27.95
C GLY A 55 36.38 3.82 28.11
N ILE A 56 35.70 4.96 28.22
CA ILE A 56 34.24 5.04 28.08
C ILE A 56 33.90 5.30 26.61
N ASP A 57 32.99 4.52 26.05
CA ASP A 57 32.39 4.79 24.75
C ASP A 57 31.25 5.81 24.92
N LEU A 58 31.54 7.08 24.64
CA LEU A 58 30.57 8.17 24.63
C LEU A 58 30.21 8.48 23.18
N PRO A 59 28.97 8.22 22.73
CA PRO A 59 28.56 8.54 21.37
C PRO A 59 28.54 10.06 21.16
N PHE A 60 28.92 10.52 19.97
CA PHE A 60 28.86 11.93 19.58
C PHE A 60 27.65 12.16 18.65
N ALA A 61 26.90 13.25 18.87
CA ALA A 61 25.89 13.74 17.92
C ALA A 61 26.22 15.17 17.48
N GLY A 62 25.94 15.49 16.23
CA GLY A 62 25.80 16.86 15.76
C GLY A 62 24.47 17.50 16.18
N GLU A 63 24.37 18.83 16.06
CA GLU A 63 23.18 19.65 16.34
C GLU A 63 21.88 19.16 15.64
N LYS A 64 22.00 18.39 14.56
CA LYS A 64 20.88 17.86 13.77
C LYS A 64 20.54 16.39 14.06
N GLU A 65 21.26 15.74 14.97
CA GLU A 65 21.21 14.28 15.16
C GLU A 65 20.49 13.86 16.44
N VAL A 66 20.03 14.81 17.27
CA VAL A 66 19.25 14.52 18.48
C VAL A 66 17.78 14.32 18.10
N GLY A 67 17.30 13.08 18.26
CA GLY A 67 15.97 12.66 17.82
C GLY A 67 14.93 12.41 18.92
N LEU A 68 15.34 12.15 20.17
CA LEU A 68 14.44 11.69 21.24
C LEU A 68 14.74 12.38 22.59
N LEU A 69 13.68 12.72 23.32
CA LEU A 69 13.68 13.23 24.68
C LEU A 69 12.97 12.22 25.59
N ILE A 70 13.70 11.70 26.58
CA ILE A 70 13.22 10.73 27.55
C ILE A 70 12.95 11.48 28.85
N GLY A 71 11.73 11.36 29.38
CA GLY A 71 11.35 11.97 30.66
C GLY A 71 11.92 11.20 31.86
N GLN A 72 12.04 11.89 33.00
CA GLN A 72 12.49 11.28 34.27
C GLN A 72 11.49 10.27 34.86
N ASP A 73 10.29 10.19 34.29
CA ASP A 73 9.22 9.24 34.61
C ASP A 73 9.50 7.80 34.13
N ILE A 74 10.67 7.56 33.50
CA ILE A 74 11.12 6.23 33.06
C ILE A 74 12.37 5.80 33.86
N PRO A 75 12.21 5.42 35.15
CA PRO A 75 13.33 5.11 36.03
C PRO A 75 14.15 3.90 35.56
N ARG A 76 13.52 2.89 34.95
CA ARG A 76 14.23 1.69 34.43
C ARG A 76 15.25 2.03 33.34
N ALA A 77 15.00 3.08 32.55
CA ALA A 77 15.90 3.56 31.52
C ALA A 77 17.04 4.43 32.07
N LEU A 78 16.75 5.22 33.11
CA LEU A 78 17.63 6.29 33.60
C LEU A 78 18.40 5.93 34.89
N MET A 79 18.07 4.80 35.52
CA MET A 79 18.71 4.36 36.75
C MET A 79 20.23 4.16 36.53
N PRO A 80 21.08 4.80 37.34
CA PRO A 80 22.52 4.62 37.26
C PRO A 80 22.94 3.16 37.54
N LEU A 81 23.64 2.55 36.59
CA LEU A 81 24.30 1.26 36.73
C LEU A 81 25.78 1.43 37.15
N GLU A 82 26.42 2.51 36.70
CA GLU A 82 27.82 2.83 37.03
C GLU A 82 28.02 4.34 36.99
N ILE A 83 28.86 4.89 37.87
CA ILE A 83 29.20 6.33 37.90
C ILE A 83 30.72 6.49 37.93
N ARG A 84 31.28 7.26 36.99
CA ARG A 84 32.70 7.64 36.96
C ARG A 84 32.86 9.14 37.15
N ARG A 85 33.60 9.57 38.17
CA ARG A 85 33.79 10.98 38.53
C ARG A 85 35.23 11.29 38.91
N GLY A 86 35.66 12.51 38.64
CA GLY A 86 36.96 13.03 39.07
C GLY A 86 36.99 13.38 40.57
N LYS A 87 38.16 13.82 41.06
CA LYS A 87 38.35 14.26 42.47
C LYS A 87 37.80 15.65 42.75
N ALA A 88 37.55 16.47 41.72
CA ALA A 88 36.99 17.80 41.87
C ALA A 88 35.51 17.71 42.31
N LYS A 89 35.11 18.52 43.30
CA LYS A 89 33.74 18.52 43.83
C LYS A 89 32.70 18.96 42.78
N ASP A 90 33.09 19.83 41.86
CA ASP A 90 32.19 20.45 40.86
C ASP A 90 32.57 20.12 39.41
N GLY A 91 33.27 19.00 39.18
CA GLY A 91 33.68 18.56 37.84
C GLY A 91 32.64 17.67 37.13
N PRO A 92 32.79 17.44 35.81
CA PRO A 92 31.89 16.55 35.09
C PRO A 92 32.08 15.09 35.53
N TYR A 93 31.03 14.29 35.40
CA TYR A 93 31.02 12.87 35.72
C TYR A 93 30.19 12.10 34.69
N ALA A 94 30.54 10.85 34.42
CA ALA A 94 29.79 9.99 33.51
C ALA A 94 28.95 8.98 34.28
N VAL A 95 27.75 8.70 33.77
CA VAL A 95 26.81 7.72 34.30
C VAL A 95 26.49 6.71 33.21
N ARG A 96 26.71 5.43 33.48
CA ARG A 96 26.21 4.32 32.65
C ARG A 96 24.81 3.99 33.12
N THR A 97 23.86 4.04 32.21
CA THR A 97 22.49 3.54 32.41
C THR A 97 22.28 2.31 31.54
N ALA A 98 21.06 1.76 31.53
CA ALA A 98 20.73 0.69 30.61
C ALA A 98 20.75 1.15 29.13
N LEU A 99 20.68 2.45 28.86
CA LEU A 99 20.75 3.03 27.51
C LEU A 99 22.18 3.40 27.08
N GLY A 100 23.21 3.03 27.87
CA GLY A 100 24.61 3.35 27.59
C GLY A 100 25.17 4.45 28.49
N TRP A 101 26.34 4.99 28.11
CA TRP A 101 27.04 6.02 28.87
C TRP A 101 26.53 7.43 28.53
N SER A 102 26.40 8.26 29.57
CA SER A 102 26.01 9.67 29.47
C SER A 102 26.96 10.53 30.31
N LEU A 103 27.24 11.75 29.87
CA LEU A 103 28.07 12.72 30.61
C LEU A 103 27.18 13.75 31.30
N HIS A 104 27.54 14.13 32.53
CA HIS A 104 26.80 15.04 33.40
C HIS A 104 27.75 16.07 34.04
N GLY A 105 27.23 17.25 34.36
CA GLY A 105 28.00 18.31 35.03
C GLY A 105 28.73 19.27 34.07
N PRO A 106 29.28 20.37 34.59
CA PRO A 106 29.87 21.43 33.78
C PRO A 106 31.21 21.01 33.19
N VAL A 107 31.44 21.38 31.92
CA VAL A 107 32.72 21.22 31.23
C VAL A 107 33.35 22.61 31.10
N ASN A 108 34.51 22.83 31.72
CA ASN A 108 35.09 24.18 31.82
C ASN A 108 35.51 24.71 30.44
N LYS A 109 34.90 25.82 30.01
CA LYS A 109 35.46 26.69 28.97
C LYS A 109 36.51 27.58 29.60
N VAL A 110 37.76 27.48 29.14
CA VAL A 110 38.77 28.48 29.47
C VAL A 110 38.33 29.81 28.86
N GLY A 111 37.96 30.79 29.69
CA GLY A 111 38.00 32.21 29.32
C GLY A 111 36.68 32.96 29.08
N THR A 112 35.49 32.50 29.49
CA THR A 112 34.28 33.36 29.47
C THR A 112 33.42 33.17 30.72
N THR A 113 33.25 34.25 31.49
CA THR A 113 32.27 34.39 32.55
C THR A 113 30.86 34.45 31.96
N GLU A 114 29.92 33.74 32.62
CA GLU A 114 28.46 33.69 32.36
C GLU A 114 27.99 32.75 31.23
N GLN A 115 27.96 31.43 31.51
CA GLN A 115 26.82 30.52 31.30
C GLN A 115 27.24 29.07 31.59
N ASN A 116 26.83 28.52 32.75
CA ASN A 116 26.97 27.10 33.06
C ASN A 116 26.07 26.29 32.11
N THR A 117 26.67 25.43 31.30
CA THR A 117 25.97 24.55 30.35
C THR A 117 25.88 23.15 30.95
N HIS A 118 24.64 22.65 31.11
CA HIS A 118 24.36 21.30 31.61
C HIS A 118 24.10 20.39 30.41
N ALA A 119 25.00 19.46 30.11
CA ALA A 119 24.80 18.44 29.08
C ALA A 119 24.29 17.14 29.72
N THR A 120 23.27 16.52 29.10
CA THR A 120 22.90 15.12 29.33
C THR A 120 22.45 14.56 27.99
N SER A 121 23.21 13.63 27.42
CA SER A 121 22.86 12.97 26.15
C SER A 121 22.85 11.46 26.33
N THR A 122 21.82 10.80 25.79
CA THR A 122 21.67 9.33 25.73
C THR A 122 21.15 8.98 24.34
N PHE A 123 21.69 7.93 23.72
CA PHE A 123 21.54 7.68 22.28
C PHE A 123 20.83 6.34 22.02
N ILE A 124 19.86 6.35 21.10
CA ILE A 124 19.19 5.15 20.55
C ILE A 124 19.05 5.36 19.04
N GLN A 125 19.46 4.39 18.22
CA GLN A 125 19.34 4.41 16.76
C GLN A 125 18.28 3.38 16.31
N GLY A 126 17.39 3.74 15.37
CA GLY A 126 16.40 2.80 14.83
C GLY A 126 15.77 3.24 13.49
N ASP A 127 16.18 2.58 12.40
CA ASP A 127 15.65 2.74 11.02
C ASP A 127 14.38 1.88 10.73
N ILE A 128 13.62 1.50 11.75
CA ILE A 128 12.65 0.40 11.65
C ILE A 128 11.37 0.78 10.87
N GLY A 129 11.03 2.07 10.74
CA GLY A 129 9.76 2.52 10.15
C GLY A 129 9.64 2.35 8.64
N LEU A 130 10.66 2.75 7.86
CA LEU A 130 10.57 2.71 6.40
C LEU A 130 10.73 1.30 5.84
N GLU A 131 11.62 0.49 6.43
CA GLU A 131 11.79 -0.90 6.04
C GLU A 131 10.50 -1.71 6.26
N GLU A 132 9.80 -1.49 7.38
CA GLU A 132 8.51 -2.12 7.65
C GLU A 132 7.42 -1.65 6.67
N GLN A 133 7.40 -0.36 6.30
CA GLN A 133 6.49 0.16 5.29
C GLN A 133 6.73 -0.43 3.91
N VAL A 134 7.99 -0.62 3.51
CA VAL A 134 8.34 -1.23 2.22
C VAL A 134 7.99 -2.72 2.21
N HIS A 135 8.26 -3.41 3.31
CA HIS A 135 7.85 -4.79 3.46
C HIS A 135 6.32 -4.94 3.45
N LYS A 136 5.56 -4.02 4.07
CA LYS A 136 4.09 -3.96 3.96
C LYS A 136 3.64 -3.66 2.53
N PHE A 137 4.28 -2.71 1.84
CA PHE A 137 3.98 -2.36 0.46
C PHE A 137 4.13 -3.57 -0.48
N TRP A 138 5.26 -4.27 -0.42
CA TRP A 138 5.47 -5.48 -1.23
C TRP A 138 4.57 -6.64 -0.82
N LYS A 139 4.18 -6.74 0.46
CA LYS A 139 3.16 -7.70 0.91
C LYS A 139 1.76 -7.36 0.38
N LEU A 140 1.39 -6.08 0.29
CA LEU A 140 0.12 -5.64 -0.29
C LEU A 140 0.08 -5.86 -1.81
N GLU A 141 1.21 -5.68 -2.48
CA GLU A 141 1.39 -6.07 -3.88
C GLU A 141 1.38 -7.59 -4.09
N ALA A 142 1.62 -8.39 -3.04
CA ALA A 142 1.64 -9.85 -3.10
C ALA A 142 0.24 -10.45 -3.32
N SER A 143 0.20 -11.61 -3.98
CA SER A 143 -1.00 -12.37 -4.39
C SER A 143 -2.05 -12.66 -3.32
N ASP A 144 -1.76 -12.42 -2.04
CA ASP A 144 -2.68 -12.70 -0.94
C ASP A 144 -3.88 -11.74 -0.96
N THR A 145 -3.76 -10.54 -1.56
CA THR A 145 -4.88 -9.60 -1.73
C THR A 145 -5.89 -10.00 -2.81
N LEU A 146 -5.54 -10.94 -3.70
CA LEU A 146 -6.44 -11.44 -4.74
C LEU A 146 -7.48 -12.45 -4.21
N HIS A 147 -7.19 -13.08 -3.05
CA HIS A 147 -7.98 -14.19 -2.49
C HIS A 147 -8.36 -14.01 -1.00
N ASP A 148 -8.13 -12.84 -0.39
CA ASP A 148 -8.50 -12.60 1.01
C ASP A 148 -9.96 -12.10 1.12
N GLU A 149 -10.91 -13.01 0.91
CA GLU A 149 -12.31 -12.81 1.34
C GLU A 149 -12.41 -13.22 2.81
N ARG A 150 -12.03 -12.31 3.70
CA ARG A 150 -12.35 -12.49 5.11
C ARG A 150 -13.84 -12.36 5.27
N GLY A 151 -14.48 -13.43 5.74
CA GLY A 151 -15.87 -13.38 6.16
C GLY A 151 -16.08 -12.30 7.22
N MET A 152 -17.32 -11.82 7.32
CA MET A 152 -17.69 -10.79 8.31
C MET A 152 -17.38 -11.27 9.73
N SER A 153 -16.71 -10.43 10.50
CA SER A 153 -16.50 -10.67 11.93
C SER A 153 -17.81 -10.47 12.72
N VAL A 154 -17.83 -10.93 13.96
CA VAL A 154 -18.95 -10.68 14.89
C VAL A 154 -19.19 -9.18 15.09
N ASN A 155 -18.12 -8.38 15.09
CA ASN A 155 -18.21 -6.92 15.23
C ASN A 155 -18.80 -6.27 13.97
N ASP A 156 -18.49 -6.80 12.77
CA ASP A 156 -19.08 -6.32 11.52
C ASP A 156 -20.59 -6.59 11.48
N GLN A 157 -21.00 -7.80 11.87
CA GLN A 157 -22.41 -8.16 11.98
C GLN A 157 -23.15 -7.30 13.00
N ARG A 158 -22.49 -6.98 14.13
CA ARG A 158 -23.04 -6.08 15.15
C ARG A 158 -23.26 -4.67 14.60
N ALA A 159 -22.29 -4.09 13.90
CA ALA A 159 -22.42 -2.78 13.26
C ALA A 159 -23.55 -2.77 12.22
N LEU A 160 -23.62 -3.78 11.35
CA LEU A 160 -24.71 -3.91 10.37
C LEU A 160 -26.09 -4.01 11.04
N LYS A 161 -26.20 -4.74 12.15
CA LYS A 161 -27.46 -4.85 12.90
C LYS A 161 -27.89 -3.49 13.47
N MET A 162 -26.94 -2.69 13.95
CA MET A 162 -27.22 -1.33 14.44
C MET A 162 -27.71 -0.43 13.30
N TRP A 163 -27.07 -0.46 12.14
CA TRP A 163 -27.51 0.33 10.99
C TRP A 163 -28.86 -0.12 10.46
N LYS A 164 -29.10 -1.42 10.26
CA LYS A 164 -30.40 -1.92 9.82
C LYS A 164 -31.54 -1.58 10.79
N GLY A 165 -31.26 -1.53 12.09
CA GLY A 165 -32.26 -1.18 13.11
C GLY A 165 -32.45 0.32 13.32
N GLY A 166 -31.47 1.15 12.97
CA GLY A 166 -31.45 2.59 13.23
C GLY A 166 -31.44 3.47 11.98
N ILE A 167 -31.61 2.89 10.79
CA ILE A 167 -31.65 3.63 9.54
C ILE A 167 -32.98 4.37 9.38
N SER A 168 -32.90 5.64 8.97
CA SER A 168 -34.05 6.45 8.58
C SER A 168 -33.66 7.39 7.43
N ILE A 169 -34.65 8.07 6.84
CA ILE A 169 -34.41 9.11 5.84
C ILE A 169 -34.88 10.44 6.44
N ASP A 170 -34.00 11.43 6.43
CA ASP A 170 -34.26 12.79 6.88
C ASP A 170 -33.82 13.80 5.81
N GLY A 171 -34.76 14.61 5.34
CA GLY A 171 -34.51 15.61 4.30
C GLY A 171 -33.96 15.04 2.99
N GLY A 172 -34.33 13.80 2.64
CA GLY A 172 -33.84 13.10 1.44
C GLY A 172 -32.46 12.46 1.58
N HIS A 173 -31.89 12.42 2.78
CA HIS A 173 -30.61 11.76 3.07
C HIS A 173 -30.81 10.64 4.08
N TYR A 174 -30.06 9.55 3.94
CA TYR A 174 -30.02 8.52 4.96
C TYR A 174 -29.38 9.04 6.25
N GLN A 175 -29.96 8.68 7.38
CA GLN A 175 -29.45 8.91 8.71
C GLN A 175 -29.08 7.57 9.33
N LEU A 176 -27.84 7.45 9.81
CA LEU A 176 -27.30 6.21 10.37
C LEU A 176 -26.56 6.49 11.68
N PRO A 177 -26.80 5.68 12.73
CA PRO A 177 -26.12 5.86 14.01
C PRO A 177 -24.62 5.58 13.91
N VAL A 178 -23.85 6.25 14.77
CA VAL A 178 -22.45 5.93 15.02
C VAL A 178 -22.42 4.56 15.74
N PRO A 179 -21.71 3.55 15.20
CA PRO A 179 -21.80 2.19 15.71
C PRO A 179 -20.96 1.99 16.98
N PHE A 180 -21.38 2.57 18.10
CA PHE A 180 -20.66 2.48 19.37
C PHE A 180 -20.56 1.04 19.90
N LYS A 181 -19.42 0.72 20.52
CA LYS A 181 -19.19 -0.58 21.18
C LYS A 181 -20.09 -0.76 22.41
N ARG A 182 -20.53 0.35 23.01
CA ARG A 182 -21.32 0.43 24.25
C ARG A 182 -22.12 1.73 24.25
N HIS A 183 -23.31 1.71 24.83
CA HIS A 183 -24.18 2.89 24.97
C HIS A 183 -24.47 3.14 26.46
N PRO A 184 -24.25 4.37 26.97
CA PRO A 184 -23.51 5.45 26.30
C PRO A 184 -22.02 5.09 26.08
N PRO A 185 -21.33 5.69 25.11
CA PRO A 185 -19.90 5.44 24.89
C PRO A 185 -19.05 6.01 26.02
N CYS A 186 -17.92 5.37 26.33
CA CYS A 186 -17.06 5.78 27.43
C CYS A 186 -16.07 6.87 26.96
N LEU A 187 -16.56 8.10 26.83
CA LEU A 187 -15.79 9.23 26.34
C LEU A 187 -15.55 10.26 27.46
N PRO A 188 -14.32 10.38 28.00
CA PRO A 188 -14.02 11.42 28.99
C PRO A 188 -14.08 12.81 28.36
N ASN A 189 -14.30 13.85 29.16
CA ASN A 189 -14.27 15.22 28.67
C ASN A 189 -12.89 15.56 28.09
N ASN A 190 -12.83 15.80 26.78
CA ASN A 190 -11.61 16.11 26.04
C ASN A 190 -11.54 17.57 25.55
N ARG A 191 -12.44 18.44 26.02
CA ARG A 191 -12.54 19.83 25.55
C ARG A 191 -11.22 20.58 25.64
N TRP A 192 -10.48 20.41 26.74
CA TRP A 192 -9.17 21.03 26.92
C TRP A 192 -8.19 20.67 25.80
N LEU A 193 -8.16 19.40 25.37
CA LEU A 193 -7.31 18.95 24.27
C LEU A 193 -7.69 19.63 22.95
N ALA A 194 -8.99 19.69 22.65
CA ALA A 194 -9.50 20.37 21.47
C ALA A 194 -9.16 21.87 21.47
N GLU A 195 -9.25 22.55 22.63
CA GLU A 195 -8.85 23.95 22.78
C GLU A 195 -7.35 24.16 22.52
N GLN A 196 -6.47 23.29 23.05
CA GLN A 196 -5.03 23.36 22.80
C GLN A 196 -4.68 23.14 21.31
N ARG A 197 -5.37 22.21 20.65
CA ARG A 197 -5.20 21.95 19.21
C ARG A 197 -5.71 23.11 18.38
N LEU A 198 -6.84 23.71 18.76
CA LEU A 198 -7.37 24.91 18.12
C LEU A 198 -6.39 26.10 18.26
N GLN A 199 -5.82 26.35 19.44
CA GLN A 199 -4.80 27.39 19.63
C GLN A 199 -3.55 27.16 18.76
N SER A 200 -3.15 25.90 18.60
CA SER A 200 -2.06 25.54 17.70
C SER A 200 -2.40 25.79 16.24
N LEU A 201 -3.63 25.52 15.83
CA LEU A 201 -4.15 25.88 14.52
C LEU A 201 -4.16 27.40 14.32
N ALA A 202 -4.62 28.19 15.31
CA ALA A 202 -4.58 29.66 15.25
C ALA A 202 -3.16 30.20 14.97
N ARG A 203 -2.15 29.67 15.66
CA ARG A 203 -0.74 30.06 15.43
C ARG A 203 -0.27 29.73 14.01
N LYS A 204 -0.81 28.67 13.39
CA LYS A 204 -0.49 28.29 12.01
C LYS A 204 -1.22 29.19 11.02
N LEU A 205 -2.52 29.41 11.20
CA LEU A 205 -3.34 30.28 10.35
C LEU A 205 -2.87 31.75 10.43
N GLY A 206 -2.41 32.21 11.60
CA GLY A 206 -1.86 33.55 11.78
C GLY A 206 -0.52 33.80 11.07
N LYS A 207 0.15 32.75 10.57
CA LYS A 207 1.40 32.87 9.79
C LYS A 207 1.19 32.79 8.28
N ASP A 208 0.01 32.36 7.83
CA ASP A 208 -0.29 32.13 6.41
C ASP A 208 -1.72 32.58 6.10
N ASP A 209 -1.83 33.78 5.54
CA ASP A 209 -3.11 34.41 5.20
C ASP A 209 -3.90 33.64 4.13
N SER A 210 -3.20 32.97 3.20
CA SER A 210 -3.82 32.17 2.15
C SER A 210 -4.46 30.93 2.74
N LEU A 211 -3.72 30.22 3.60
CA LEU A 211 -4.24 29.08 4.35
C LEU A 211 -5.41 29.50 5.24
N ARG A 212 -5.30 30.63 5.96
CA ARG A 212 -6.37 31.15 6.82
C ARG A 212 -7.67 31.36 6.04
N ARG A 213 -7.60 32.06 4.90
CA ARG A 213 -8.79 32.32 4.06
C ARG A 213 -9.42 31.02 3.57
N LYS A 214 -8.62 30.11 3.01
CA LYS A 214 -9.10 28.80 2.54
C LYS A 214 -9.72 27.96 3.66
N TYR A 215 -9.18 28.05 4.88
CA TYR A 215 -9.70 27.34 6.05
C TYR A 215 -11.06 27.91 6.49
N GLN A 216 -11.16 29.23 6.55
CA GLN A 216 -12.39 29.94 6.87
C GLN A 216 -13.49 29.61 5.86
N GLU A 217 -13.20 29.74 4.56
CA GLU A 217 -14.11 29.35 3.47
C GLU A 217 -14.55 27.88 3.61
N GLY A 218 -13.63 26.99 4.01
CA GLY A 218 -13.94 25.58 4.24
C GLY A 218 -14.93 25.35 5.38
N ILE A 219 -14.76 26.00 6.53
CA ILE A 219 -15.72 25.88 7.65
C ILE A 219 -17.05 26.54 7.30
N GLU A 220 -17.04 27.71 6.66
CA GLU A 220 -18.25 28.41 6.21
C GLU A 220 -19.04 27.57 5.20
N ASP A 221 -18.38 26.85 4.29
CA ASP A 221 -19.02 25.91 3.36
C ASP A 221 -19.70 24.75 4.10
N LEU A 222 -19.07 24.19 5.15
CA LEU A 222 -19.69 23.14 5.99
C LEU A 222 -20.97 23.65 6.67
N LEU A 223 -20.92 24.86 7.24
CA LEU A 223 -22.07 25.48 7.92
C LEU A 223 -23.18 25.83 6.92
N LYS A 224 -22.83 26.45 5.78
CA LYS A 224 -23.78 26.85 4.74
C LYS A 224 -24.52 25.66 4.13
N LYS A 225 -23.85 24.51 3.97
CA LYS A 225 -24.44 23.27 3.44
C LYS A 225 -25.20 22.47 4.50
N GLY A 226 -25.19 22.89 5.76
CA GLY A 226 -25.83 22.16 6.86
C GLY A 226 -25.10 20.87 7.25
N TYR A 227 -23.83 20.71 6.86
CA TYR A 227 -22.99 19.59 7.30
C TYR A 227 -22.51 19.79 8.75
N ALA A 228 -22.48 21.03 9.21
CA ALA A 228 -22.22 21.39 10.59
C ALA A 228 -23.19 22.48 11.06
N GLU A 229 -23.43 22.54 12.37
CA GLU A 229 -24.27 23.56 13.00
C GLU A 229 -23.64 24.10 14.28
N GLU A 230 -24.00 25.33 14.68
CA GLU A 230 -23.62 25.89 15.97
C GLU A 230 -24.45 25.22 17.08
N VAL A 231 -23.82 24.85 18.19
CA VAL A 231 -24.51 24.27 19.35
C VAL A 231 -25.08 25.39 20.20
N GLU A 232 -26.40 25.43 20.38
CA GLU A 232 -27.06 26.43 21.22
C GLU A 232 -26.77 26.21 22.71
N LYS A 233 -26.59 27.30 23.47
CA LYS A 233 -26.25 27.25 24.91
C LYS A 233 -27.36 26.63 25.80
N GLN A 234 -28.56 26.40 25.26
CA GLN A 234 -29.77 26.00 25.99
C GLN A 234 -30.17 24.53 25.84
N GLU A 235 -29.45 23.70 25.08
CA GLU A 235 -29.75 22.27 25.06
C GLU A 235 -29.56 21.69 26.47
N CYS A 236 -30.67 21.31 27.13
CA CYS A 236 -30.67 20.64 28.42
C CYS A 236 -29.94 19.31 28.29
N GLN A 237 -28.66 19.30 28.65
CA GLN A 237 -27.81 18.10 28.61
C GLN A 237 -28.28 17.12 29.68
N SER A 238 -28.78 15.96 29.25
CA SER A 238 -28.99 14.84 30.16
C SER A 238 -27.63 14.30 30.62
N GLU A 239 -27.52 13.87 31.88
CA GLU A 239 -26.29 13.25 32.42
C GLU A 239 -25.82 12.03 31.60
N ASP A 240 -26.72 11.43 30.82
CA ASP A 240 -26.48 10.24 29.99
C ASP A 240 -25.95 10.53 28.56
N GLN A 241 -25.82 11.80 28.14
CA GLN A 241 -25.41 12.13 26.77
C GLN A 241 -23.88 12.27 26.67
N ALA A 242 -23.25 11.40 25.87
CA ALA A 242 -21.81 11.47 25.64
C ALA A 242 -21.42 12.65 24.75
N ILE A 243 -20.41 13.41 25.18
CA ILE A 243 -19.92 14.61 24.48
C ILE A 243 -18.44 14.42 24.14
N TRP A 244 -18.07 14.74 22.90
CA TRP A 244 -16.67 14.69 22.46
C TRP A 244 -16.33 15.79 21.47
N TYR A 245 -15.15 16.39 21.64
CA TYR A 245 -14.66 17.51 20.83
C TYR A 245 -13.53 17.04 19.90
N LEU A 246 -13.77 17.07 18.60
CA LEU A 246 -12.83 16.67 17.56
C LEU A 246 -11.85 17.82 17.24
N PRO A 247 -10.54 17.60 17.42
CA PRO A 247 -9.53 18.46 16.82
C PRO A 247 -9.63 18.40 15.29
N HIS A 248 -9.32 19.50 14.60
CA HIS A 248 -9.34 19.54 13.14
C HIS A 248 -8.11 20.23 12.58
N HIS A 249 -7.69 19.81 11.37
CA HIS A 249 -6.47 20.30 10.75
C HIS A 249 -6.55 20.30 9.21
N PRO A 250 -5.76 21.15 8.52
CA PRO A 250 -5.77 21.19 7.07
C PRO A 250 -4.93 20.07 6.48
N VAL A 251 -5.48 19.37 5.48
CA VAL A 251 -4.78 18.43 4.61
C VAL A 251 -4.80 18.95 3.18
N PHE A 252 -3.63 18.94 2.54
CA PHE A 252 -3.47 19.34 1.15
C PHE A 252 -3.24 18.11 0.27
N HIS A 253 -3.88 18.09 -0.89
CA HIS A 253 -3.60 17.08 -1.88
C HIS A 253 -2.29 17.39 -2.63
N PRO A 254 -1.28 16.51 -2.67
CA PRO A 254 0.02 16.81 -3.27
C PRO A 254 -0.03 17.27 -4.73
N MET A 255 -1.01 16.78 -5.50
CA MET A 255 -1.21 17.17 -6.91
C MET A 255 -2.28 18.24 -7.13
N LYS A 256 -2.95 18.69 -6.06
CA LYS A 256 -3.95 19.78 -6.08
C LYS A 256 -3.70 20.65 -4.86
N PRO A 257 -2.55 21.34 -4.78
CA PRO A 257 -2.12 22.08 -3.58
C PRO A 257 -3.11 23.17 -3.19
N ASP A 258 -3.94 23.64 -4.12
CA ASP A 258 -4.98 24.61 -3.83
C ASP A 258 -6.23 24.06 -3.15
N LYS A 259 -6.44 22.74 -3.21
CA LYS A 259 -7.61 22.09 -2.61
C LYS A 259 -7.31 21.70 -1.17
N LEU A 260 -7.77 22.54 -0.24
CA LEU A 260 -7.75 22.27 1.20
C LEU A 260 -8.88 21.31 1.57
N ARG A 261 -8.58 20.30 2.39
CA ARG A 261 -9.57 19.46 3.07
C ARG A 261 -9.41 19.65 4.58
N ILE A 262 -10.51 19.88 5.26
CA ILE A 262 -10.54 19.91 6.73
C ILE A 262 -10.77 18.48 7.20
N VAL A 263 -9.82 17.95 7.97
CA VAL A 263 -9.90 16.60 8.53
C VAL A 263 -10.09 16.71 10.03
N PHE A 264 -11.08 15.98 10.54
CA PHE A 264 -11.35 15.87 11.97
C PHE A 264 -10.66 14.62 12.51
N ASP A 265 -9.94 14.77 13.61
CA ASP A 265 -9.09 13.72 14.16
C ASP A 265 -9.88 12.87 15.16
N CYS A 266 -10.48 11.77 14.69
CA CYS A 266 -11.17 10.81 15.55
C CYS A 266 -10.23 9.82 16.24
N ALA A 267 -8.92 9.85 15.94
CA ALA A 267 -7.91 8.98 16.54
C ALA A 267 -7.17 9.65 17.70
N ASP A 268 -7.30 10.97 17.87
CA ASP A 268 -6.66 11.69 18.96
C ASP A 268 -7.19 11.22 20.31
N LYS A 269 -6.27 10.97 21.26
CA LYS A 269 -6.57 10.31 22.53
C LYS A 269 -6.63 11.32 23.67
N SER A 270 -7.70 11.24 24.46
CA SER A 270 -7.83 11.93 25.75
C SER A 270 -8.22 10.91 26.82
N GLY A 271 -7.56 10.96 27.97
CA GLY A 271 -7.80 9.98 29.05
C GLY A 271 -7.52 8.52 28.63
N GLY A 272 -6.66 8.30 27.63
CA GLY A 272 -6.32 6.96 27.11
C GLY A 272 -7.25 6.41 26.02
N VAL A 273 -8.33 7.11 25.68
CA VAL A 273 -9.36 6.68 24.72
C VAL A 273 -9.49 7.69 23.59
N SER A 274 -9.81 7.22 22.38
CA SER A 274 -10.23 8.04 21.24
C SER A 274 -11.64 7.65 20.78
N LEU A 275 -12.28 8.48 19.96
CA LEU A 275 -13.58 8.13 19.37
C LEU A 275 -13.48 6.85 18.53
N ASN A 276 -12.39 6.69 17.76
CA ASN A 276 -12.13 5.46 16.99
C ASN A 276 -11.93 4.21 17.87
N ASP A 277 -11.48 4.37 19.13
CA ASP A 277 -11.37 3.24 20.07
C ASP A 277 -12.74 2.79 20.60
N GLU A 278 -13.76 3.65 20.60
CA GLU A 278 -15.10 3.37 21.18
C GLU A 278 -16.15 2.93 20.15
N VAL A 279 -15.80 2.88 18.86
CA VAL A 279 -16.71 2.55 17.76
C VAL A 279 -16.30 1.27 17.04
N LEU A 280 -17.28 0.58 16.47
CA LEU A 280 -17.07 -0.55 15.57
C LEU A 280 -16.79 -0.02 14.16
N GLN A 281 -15.74 -0.51 13.50
CA GLN A 281 -15.41 -0.09 12.13
C GLN A 281 -16.52 -0.49 11.13
N GLY A 282 -17.18 -1.62 11.36
CA GLY A 282 -18.09 -2.22 10.40
C GLY A 282 -17.37 -2.92 9.24
N PRO A 283 -18.11 -3.68 8.41
CA PRO A 283 -17.55 -4.47 7.33
C PRO A 283 -16.89 -3.61 6.25
N ASP A 284 -15.84 -4.13 5.60
CA ASP A 284 -15.35 -3.53 4.36
C ASP A 284 -16.32 -3.84 3.22
N LEU A 285 -17.14 -2.84 2.87
CA LEU A 285 -18.11 -2.91 1.77
C LEU A 285 -17.57 -2.29 0.48
N THR A 286 -16.30 -1.89 0.46
CA THR A 286 -15.68 -1.25 -0.69
C THR A 286 -15.39 -2.29 -1.77
N ASN A 287 -15.81 -2.02 -3.01
CA ASN A 287 -15.43 -2.88 -4.13
C ASN A 287 -13.91 -2.86 -4.35
N LYS A 288 -13.36 -3.95 -4.88
CA LYS A 288 -11.93 -3.99 -5.22
C LYS A 288 -11.64 -3.05 -6.39
N LEU A 289 -10.61 -2.22 -6.24
CA LEU A 289 -10.19 -1.26 -7.27
C LEU A 289 -9.93 -1.95 -8.61
N THR A 290 -9.22 -3.08 -8.60
CA THR A 290 -8.96 -3.87 -9.81
C THR A 290 -10.24 -4.40 -10.44
N GLY A 291 -11.24 -4.77 -9.62
CA GLY A 291 -12.53 -5.24 -10.10
C GLY A 291 -13.30 -4.17 -10.87
N VAL A 292 -13.41 -2.97 -10.27
CA VAL A 292 -14.05 -1.82 -10.93
C VAL A 292 -13.32 -1.46 -12.23
N LEU A 293 -11.98 -1.46 -12.23
CA LEU A 293 -11.21 -1.22 -13.46
C LEU A 293 -11.43 -2.31 -14.52
N LEU A 294 -11.54 -3.59 -14.14
CA LEU A 294 -11.81 -4.67 -15.09
C LEU A 294 -13.19 -4.52 -15.75
N ARG A 295 -14.24 -4.22 -14.98
CA ARG A 295 -15.58 -3.93 -15.52
C ARG A 295 -15.60 -2.68 -16.40
N PHE A 296 -14.85 -1.66 -15.99
CA PHE A 296 -14.69 -0.44 -16.77
C PHE A 296 -14.01 -0.67 -18.12
N ARG A 297 -13.38 -1.82 -18.36
CA ARG A 297 -12.76 -2.18 -19.64
C ARG A 297 -13.65 -3.03 -20.55
N GLN A 298 -14.85 -3.43 -20.14
CA GLN A 298 -15.65 -4.40 -20.89
C GLN A 298 -16.35 -3.81 -22.11
N GLY A 299 -17.00 -2.65 -21.98
CA GLY A 299 -17.83 -2.02 -23.02
C GLY A 299 -17.10 -0.93 -23.81
N PRO A 300 -17.43 -0.70 -25.10
CA PRO A 300 -16.84 0.36 -25.92
C PRO A 300 -17.26 1.78 -25.51
N VAL A 301 -18.42 1.96 -24.88
CA VAL A 301 -18.87 3.27 -24.37
C VAL A 301 -18.64 3.31 -22.87
N ALA A 302 -17.83 4.24 -22.40
CA ALA A 302 -17.46 4.39 -21.01
C ALA A 302 -17.90 5.75 -20.47
N PHE A 303 -18.34 5.77 -19.22
CA PHE A 303 -18.55 6.98 -18.47
C PHE A 303 -18.12 6.82 -17.01
N MET A 304 -17.80 7.94 -16.38
CA MET A 304 -17.48 8.00 -14.97
C MET A 304 -18.13 9.21 -14.32
N ALA A 305 -18.42 9.07 -13.03
CA ALA A 305 -18.98 10.11 -12.18
C ALA A 305 -18.44 9.98 -10.74
N ASP A 306 -18.66 11.00 -9.93
CA ASP A 306 -18.21 11.11 -8.54
C ASP A 306 -19.36 11.54 -7.65
N VAL A 307 -19.54 10.87 -6.51
CA VAL A 307 -20.50 11.29 -5.49
C VAL A 307 -20.00 12.57 -4.82
N GLU A 308 -20.80 13.63 -4.93
CA GLU A 308 -20.47 14.89 -4.28
C GLU A 308 -20.36 14.69 -2.76
N ALA A 309 -19.17 14.92 -2.20
CA ALA A 309 -18.93 14.86 -0.76
C ALA A 309 -19.51 13.61 -0.07
N MET A 310 -19.23 12.42 -0.60
CA MET A 310 -19.85 11.14 -0.21
C MET A 310 -20.12 10.96 1.30
N PHE A 311 -19.13 11.20 2.16
CA PHE A 311 -19.31 11.04 3.61
C PHE A 311 -20.39 11.96 4.19
N HIS A 312 -20.46 13.18 3.66
CA HIS A 312 -21.41 14.19 4.13
C HIS A 312 -22.84 13.95 3.62
N GLN A 313 -23.04 13.00 2.71
CA GLN A 313 -24.38 12.64 2.25
C GLN A 313 -25.15 11.76 3.23
N VAL A 314 -24.48 11.21 4.24
CA VAL A 314 -25.10 10.41 5.29
C VAL A 314 -25.11 11.19 6.60
N ARG A 315 -26.31 11.38 7.15
CA ARG A 315 -26.56 12.14 8.38
C ARG A 315 -26.32 11.30 9.64
N VAL A 316 -26.03 11.99 10.73
CA VAL A 316 -25.93 11.42 12.08
C VAL A 316 -27.21 11.74 12.86
N PRO A 317 -27.80 10.77 13.60
CA PRO A 317 -28.90 10.99 14.54
C PRO A 317 -28.65 12.17 15.48
N VAL A 318 -29.67 13.00 15.71
CA VAL A 318 -29.52 14.27 16.46
C VAL A 318 -28.97 14.00 17.86
N GLU A 319 -29.45 12.95 18.50
CA GLU A 319 -29.04 12.45 19.81
C GLU A 319 -27.55 12.05 19.90
N GLU A 320 -26.92 11.71 18.77
CA GLU A 320 -25.52 11.26 18.71
C GLU A 320 -24.55 12.31 18.14
N ARG A 321 -25.03 13.44 17.60
CA ARG A 321 -24.15 14.47 16.99
C ARG A 321 -23.15 15.07 17.97
N ASP A 322 -23.43 15.02 19.27
CA ASP A 322 -22.59 15.64 20.29
C ASP A 322 -21.25 14.94 20.55
N VAL A 323 -21.05 13.73 20.02
CA VAL A 323 -19.72 13.11 19.95
C VAL A 323 -18.86 13.65 18.80
N LEU A 324 -19.43 14.49 17.93
CA LEU A 324 -18.78 15.11 16.77
C LEU A 324 -18.68 16.64 16.92
N ARG A 325 -18.61 17.15 18.16
CA ARG A 325 -18.43 18.59 18.40
C ARG A 325 -17.05 19.03 17.94
N PHE A 326 -16.89 20.30 17.60
CA PHE A 326 -15.59 20.94 17.37
C PHE A 326 -15.65 22.41 17.77
N LEU A 327 -14.50 23.04 17.88
CA LEU A 327 -14.39 24.43 18.33
C LEU A 327 -13.93 25.31 17.18
N TRP A 328 -14.61 26.41 16.92
CA TRP A 328 -14.23 27.35 15.87
C TRP A 328 -14.55 28.79 16.25
N TRP A 329 -13.83 29.75 15.67
CA TRP A 329 -14.10 31.16 15.89
C TRP A 329 -15.24 31.65 15.00
N PRO A 330 -16.20 32.43 15.53
CA PRO A 330 -17.23 33.06 14.71
C PRO A 330 -16.62 33.81 13.53
N SER A 331 -17.05 33.49 12.31
CA SER A 331 -16.53 34.07 11.06
C SER A 331 -14.99 33.99 10.92
N GLY A 332 -14.35 32.99 11.54
CA GLY A 332 -12.89 32.83 11.54
C GLY A 332 -12.12 33.91 12.32
N ASP A 333 -12.81 34.77 13.08
CA ASP A 333 -12.19 35.85 13.84
C ASP A 333 -11.52 35.32 15.12
N MET A 334 -10.21 35.07 15.00
CA MET A 334 -9.38 34.55 16.08
C MET A 334 -9.26 35.49 17.30
N THR A 335 -9.78 36.72 17.24
CA THR A 335 -9.85 37.63 18.40
C THR A 335 -11.06 37.36 19.30
N GLN A 336 -12.09 36.70 18.77
CA GLN A 336 -13.29 36.32 19.52
C GLN A 336 -13.07 35.03 20.31
N GLN A 337 -13.99 34.73 21.24
CA GLN A 337 -13.97 33.42 21.89
C GLN A 337 -14.47 32.33 20.93
N PRO A 338 -13.81 31.16 20.89
CA PRO A 338 -14.31 30.02 20.13
C PRO A 338 -15.71 29.62 20.59
N LYS A 339 -16.57 29.33 19.63
CA LYS A 339 -17.87 28.70 19.84
C LYS A 339 -17.81 27.21 19.60
N VAL A 340 -18.82 26.51 20.09
CA VAL A 340 -19.00 25.07 19.90
C VAL A 340 -19.88 24.86 18.68
N TYR A 341 -19.38 24.05 17.75
CA TYR A 341 -20.11 23.56 16.60
C TYR A 341 -20.18 22.03 16.69
N ARG A 342 -21.04 21.39 15.91
CA ARG A 342 -21.08 19.94 15.75
C ARG A 342 -21.32 19.54 14.31
N MET A 343 -20.72 18.43 13.90
CA MET A 343 -21.02 17.84 12.59
C MET A 343 -22.38 17.13 12.64
N CYS A 344 -23.18 17.33 11.60
CA CYS A 344 -24.50 16.72 11.43
C CYS A 344 -24.46 15.46 10.55
N VAL A 345 -23.30 15.15 10.00
CA VAL A 345 -23.06 14.11 8.99
C VAL A 345 -21.83 13.28 9.35
N HIS A 346 -21.73 12.08 8.79
CA HIS A 346 -20.53 11.26 8.92
C HIS A 346 -19.34 11.97 8.25
N LEU A 347 -18.14 11.80 8.81
CA LEU A 347 -16.99 12.65 8.48
C LEU A 347 -15.72 11.86 8.19
N PHE A 348 -14.78 12.51 7.51
CA PHE A 348 -13.43 12.00 7.29
C PHE A 348 -12.66 11.96 8.61
N GLY A 349 -12.14 10.77 8.95
CA GLY A 349 -11.35 10.53 10.17
C GLY A 349 -11.94 9.45 11.07
N GLY A 350 -13.25 9.22 10.96
CA GLY A 350 -13.95 8.11 11.61
C GLY A 350 -13.66 6.79 10.91
N THR A 351 -13.26 5.77 11.68
CA THR A 351 -12.99 4.43 11.15
C THR A 351 -14.24 3.76 10.57
N TRP A 352 -15.43 4.10 11.07
CA TRP A 352 -16.71 3.54 10.62
C TRP A 352 -17.29 4.25 9.39
N SER A 353 -16.95 5.53 9.18
CA SER A 353 -17.58 6.36 8.15
C SER A 353 -17.55 5.73 6.76
N PRO A 354 -16.45 5.11 6.28
CA PRO A 354 -16.42 4.46 4.97
C PRO A 354 -17.42 3.31 4.83
N SER A 355 -17.49 2.45 5.85
CA SER A 355 -18.43 1.33 5.86
C SER A 355 -19.87 1.82 5.92
N CYS A 356 -20.15 2.79 6.80
CA CYS A 356 -21.46 3.43 6.97
C CYS A 356 -21.97 4.06 5.67
N CYS A 357 -21.12 4.81 4.97
CA CYS A 357 -21.53 5.50 3.74
C CYS A 357 -21.72 4.53 2.56
N ASN A 358 -20.88 3.50 2.45
CA ASN A 358 -21.09 2.43 1.46
C ASN A 358 -22.37 1.64 1.77
N PHE A 359 -22.69 1.41 3.04
CA PHE A 359 -23.95 0.78 3.44
C PHE A 359 -25.14 1.61 2.98
N ALA A 360 -25.18 2.92 3.26
CA ALA A 360 -26.25 3.81 2.81
C ALA A 360 -26.37 3.89 1.27
N LEU A 361 -25.24 3.94 0.56
CA LEU A 361 -25.22 3.93 -0.91
C LEU A 361 -25.84 2.65 -1.47
N ARG A 362 -25.47 1.48 -0.93
CA ARG A 362 -26.04 0.19 -1.33
C ARG A 362 -27.51 0.06 -0.94
N GLN A 363 -27.87 0.55 0.25
CA GLN A 363 -29.25 0.57 0.71
C GLN A 363 -30.13 1.44 -0.19
N THR A 364 -29.60 2.53 -0.76
CA THR A 364 -30.31 3.34 -1.77
C THR A 364 -30.71 2.48 -2.97
N ALA A 365 -29.81 1.60 -3.43
CA ALA A 365 -30.10 0.68 -4.52
C ALA A 365 -31.14 -0.38 -4.11
N ASP A 366 -31.02 -0.93 -2.91
CA ASP A 366 -31.95 -1.95 -2.38
C ASP A 366 -33.37 -1.40 -2.17
N ASP A 367 -33.51 -0.22 -1.58
CA ASP A 367 -34.81 0.40 -1.27
C ASP A 367 -35.59 0.81 -2.51
N ASN A 368 -34.90 1.04 -3.63
CA ASN A 368 -35.49 1.53 -4.88
C ASN A 368 -35.40 0.49 -6.01
N GLN A 369 -35.01 -0.76 -5.74
CA GLN A 369 -34.73 -1.75 -6.78
C GLN A 369 -35.93 -2.09 -7.68
N ASP A 370 -37.16 -1.91 -7.19
CA ASP A 370 -38.38 -2.19 -7.94
C ASP A 370 -38.75 -1.06 -8.94
N GLU A 371 -38.20 0.14 -8.76
CA GLU A 371 -38.48 1.32 -9.60
C GLU A 371 -37.44 1.54 -10.71
N PHE A 372 -36.28 0.90 -10.64
CA PHE A 372 -35.16 1.11 -11.54
C PHE A 372 -34.72 -0.19 -12.20
N SER A 373 -33.97 -0.10 -13.31
CA SER A 373 -33.46 -1.29 -13.96
C SER A 373 -32.55 -2.11 -13.02
N PRO A 374 -32.59 -3.46 -13.09
CA PRO A 374 -31.67 -4.31 -12.34
C PRO A 374 -30.19 -3.98 -12.61
N GLU A 375 -29.88 -3.48 -13.82
CA GLU A 375 -28.54 -3.08 -14.22
C GLU A 375 -28.07 -1.82 -13.47
N ALA A 376 -28.91 -0.79 -13.33
CA ALA A 376 -28.58 0.40 -12.54
C ALA A 376 -28.34 0.05 -11.06
N VAL A 377 -29.17 -0.83 -10.49
CA VAL A 377 -29.02 -1.33 -9.11
C VAL A 377 -27.68 -2.05 -8.93
N GLU A 378 -27.32 -2.92 -9.88
CA GLU A 378 -26.09 -3.70 -9.80
C GLU A 378 -24.84 -2.83 -10.00
N ILE A 379 -24.90 -1.81 -10.86
CA ILE A 379 -23.85 -0.81 -11.02
C ILE A 379 -23.56 -0.11 -9.68
N VAL A 380 -24.59 0.30 -8.92
CA VAL A 380 -24.38 0.92 -7.61
C VAL A 380 -23.64 -0.04 -6.66
N LYS A 381 -23.96 -1.32 -6.71
CA LYS A 381 -23.36 -2.34 -5.83
C LYS A 381 -21.91 -2.68 -6.22
N ARG A 382 -21.58 -2.73 -7.51
CA ARG A 382 -20.31 -3.29 -8.03
C ARG A 382 -19.36 -2.27 -8.66
N ASN A 383 -19.82 -1.12 -9.15
CA ASN A 383 -19.01 -0.22 -9.98
C ASN A 383 -18.54 1.05 -9.27
N PHE A 384 -18.87 1.21 -7.99
CA PHE A 384 -18.32 2.25 -7.14
C PHE A 384 -17.03 1.78 -6.46
N TYR A 385 -15.99 2.59 -6.53
CA TYR A 385 -14.84 2.51 -5.64
C TYR A 385 -14.87 3.71 -4.71
N VAL A 386 -15.43 3.53 -3.52
CA VAL A 386 -15.77 4.64 -2.60
C VAL A 386 -16.70 5.62 -3.34
N ASP A 387 -16.24 6.82 -3.67
CA ASP A 387 -17.00 7.91 -4.28
C ASP A 387 -16.97 7.89 -5.82
N ASP A 388 -16.04 7.17 -6.43
CA ASP A 388 -15.85 7.12 -7.89
C ASP A 388 -16.68 5.98 -8.52
N CYS A 389 -17.58 6.32 -9.45
CA CYS A 389 -18.36 5.40 -10.27
C CYS A 389 -17.75 5.26 -11.66
N LEU A 390 -17.41 4.05 -12.09
CA LEU A 390 -16.87 3.78 -13.43
C LEU A 390 -17.70 2.69 -14.13
N VAL A 391 -18.25 3.03 -15.29
CA VAL A 391 -19.15 2.14 -16.04
C VAL A 391 -18.72 2.06 -17.50
N SER A 392 -18.90 0.88 -18.10
CA SER A 392 -18.79 0.72 -19.54
C SER A 392 -19.87 -0.20 -20.10
N VAL A 393 -20.43 0.16 -21.25
CA VAL A 393 -21.58 -0.50 -21.89
C VAL A 393 -21.41 -0.58 -23.41
N GLU A 394 -22.29 -1.32 -24.06
CA GLU A 394 -22.25 -1.65 -25.48
C GLU A 394 -22.63 -0.51 -26.43
N SER A 395 -23.48 0.44 -26.00
CA SER A 395 -24.01 1.49 -26.87
C SER A 395 -24.14 2.85 -26.19
N GLU A 396 -24.17 3.90 -27.00
CA GLU A 396 -24.35 5.29 -26.53
C GLU A 396 -25.74 5.52 -25.95
N GLU A 397 -26.77 4.93 -26.56
CA GLU A 397 -28.16 4.98 -26.06
C GLU A 397 -28.28 4.38 -24.65
N LYS A 398 -27.70 3.20 -24.45
CA LYS A 398 -27.69 2.55 -23.15
C LYS A 398 -26.91 3.36 -22.11
N ALA A 399 -25.79 3.95 -22.51
CA ALA A 399 -25.01 4.83 -21.63
C ALA A 399 -25.80 6.07 -21.20
N VAL A 400 -26.54 6.70 -22.12
CA VAL A 400 -27.43 7.82 -21.81
C VAL A 400 -28.51 7.39 -20.82
N ASN A 401 -29.23 6.30 -21.11
CA ASN A 401 -30.30 5.80 -20.25
C ASN A 401 -29.80 5.46 -18.84
N LEU A 402 -28.71 4.69 -18.73
CA LEU A 402 -28.12 4.34 -17.43
C LEU A 402 -27.58 5.56 -16.69
N SER A 403 -27.00 6.53 -17.39
CA SER A 403 -26.52 7.75 -16.75
C SER A 403 -27.66 8.51 -16.08
N ASP A 404 -28.83 8.58 -16.71
CA ASP A 404 -30.02 9.20 -16.15
C ASP A 404 -30.66 8.34 -15.04
N GLU A 405 -30.75 7.02 -15.21
CA GLU A 405 -31.21 6.12 -14.15
C GLU A 405 -30.36 6.23 -12.90
N LEU A 406 -29.02 6.22 -13.02
CA LEU A 406 -28.11 6.34 -11.88
C LEU A 406 -28.23 7.69 -11.17
N ARG A 407 -28.42 8.78 -11.91
CA ARG A 407 -28.66 10.11 -11.34
C ARG A 407 -29.93 10.11 -10.51
N ASN A 408 -31.02 9.61 -11.08
CA ASN A 408 -32.32 9.57 -10.41
C ASN A 408 -32.34 8.61 -9.23
N LEU A 409 -31.76 7.41 -9.37
CA LEU A 409 -31.68 6.39 -8.33
C LEU A 409 -30.90 6.91 -7.13
N LEU A 410 -29.68 7.41 -7.35
CA LEU A 410 -28.82 7.86 -6.25
C LEU A 410 -29.33 9.15 -5.60
N GLN A 411 -30.04 9.99 -6.36
CA GLN A 411 -30.71 11.17 -5.81
C GLN A 411 -31.82 10.80 -4.80
N ARG A 412 -32.44 9.61 -4.87
CA ARG A 412 -33.39 9.12 -3.85
C ARG A 412 -32.76 9.00 -2.47
N GLY A 413 -31.46 8.66 -2.41
CA GLY A 413 -30.68 8.58 -1.18
C GLY A 413 -29.86 9.83 -0.84
N GLY A 414 -30.05 10.92 -1.60
CA GLY A 414 -29.30 12.16 -1.44
C GLY A 414 -27.89 12.13 -2.05
N PHE A 415 -27.53 11.07 -2.78
CA PHE A 415 -26.22 10.92 -3.40
C PHE A 415 -26.19 11.57 -4.79
N LYS A 416 -25.85 12.86 -4.84
CA LYS A 416 -25.72 13.58 -6.10
C LYS A 416 -24.44 13.19 -6.85
N LEU A 417 -24.59 12.71 -8.09
CA LEU A 417 -23.48 12.45 -9.00
C LEU A 417 -22.99 13.72 -9.70
N THR A 418 -21.67 13.88 -9.76
CA THR A 418 -21.00 15.03 -10.36
C THR A 418 -19.74 14.59 -11.10
N LYS A 419 -19.01 15.54 -11.69
CA LYS A 419 -17.78 15.33 -12.45
C LYS A 419 -17.92 14.32 -13.59
N TRP A 420 -19.08 14.28 -14.23
CA TRP A 420 -19.33 13.37 -15.33
C TRP A 420 -18.32 13.53 -16.46
N LEU A 421 -17.83 12.40 -16.95
CA LEU A 421 -16.88 12.28 -18.06
C LEU A 421 -17.22 11.02 -18.87
N SER A 422 -17.11 11.07 -20.19
CA SER A 422 -17.36 9.92 -21.07
C SER A 422 -16.49 10.03 -22.33
N ASN A 423 -16.11 8.89 -22.90
CA ASN A 423 -15.44 8.83 -24.22
C ASN A 423 -16.39 9.15 -25.39
N LYS A 424 -17.68 9.38 -25.11
CA LYS A 424 -18.69 9.71 -26.13
C LYS A 424 -19.32 11.08 -25.86
N PRO A 425 -19.17 12.05 -26.80
CA PRO A 425 -19.77 13.37 -26.67
C PRO A 425 -21.31 13.35 -26.53
N SER A 426 -21.98 12.38 -27.16
CA SER A 426 -23.44 12.18 -27.07
C SER A 426 -23.90 11.95 -25.62
N VAL A 427 -23.18 11.11 -24.88
CA VAL A 427 -23.43 10.85 -23.45
C VAL A 427 -23.19 12.12 -22.63
N LEU A 428 -22.13 12.88 -22.91
CA LEU A 428 -21.87 14.14 -22.21
C LEU A 428 -22.96 15.19 -22.46
N LYS A 429 -23.55 15.22 -23.65
CA LYS A 429 -24.61 16.17 -24.01
C LYS A 429 -25.92 15.93 -23.25
N SER A 430 -26.23 14.68 -22.85
CA SER A 430 -27.41 14.40 -22.03
C SER A 430 -27.25 14.86 -20.57
N ILE A 431 -26.00 14.96 -20.08
CA ILE A 431 -25.70 15.39 -18.72
C ILE A 431 -25.73 16.92 -18.60
N PRO A 432 -26.35 17.50 -17.55
CA PRO A 432 -26.29 18.95 -17.30
C PRO A 432 -24.88 19.48 -17.14
N THR A 433 -24.58 20.64 -17.74
CA THR A 433 -23.26 21.27 -17.75
C THR A 433 -22.69 21.48 -16.34
N GLU A 434 -23.55 21.71 -15.34
CA GLU A 434 -23.17 21.94 -13.94
C GLU A 434 -22.48 20.71 -13.32
N GLU A 435 -22.94 19.52 -13.73
CA GLU A 435 -22.55 18.21 -13.21
C GLU A 435 -21.36 17.62 -13.98
N ARG A 436 -21.00 18.17 -15.15
CA ARG A 436 -19.83 17.72 -15.94
C ARG A 436 -18.50 18.02 -15.25
N SER A 437 -17.46 17.24 -15.58
CA SER A 437 -16.09 17.48 -15.09
C SER A 437 -15.64 18.91 -15.38
N LYS A 438 -14.87 19.49 -14.45
CA LYS A 438 -14.39 20.89 -14.57
C LYS A 438 -13.60 21.13 -15.84
N GLN A 439 -12.90 20.11 -16.35
CA GLN A 439 -12.13 20.18 -17.60
C GLN A 439 -13.02 20.31 -18.84
N LEU A 440 -14.30 19.94 -18.74
CA LEU A 440 -15.27 20.05 -19.83
C LEU A 440 -16.05 21.37 -19.79
N LYS A 441 -15.94 22.17 -18.72
CA LYS A 441 -16.67 23.43 -18.59
C LYS A 441 -16.07 24.48 -19.52
N GLY A 442 -16.85 24.90 -20.52
CA GLY A 442 -16.41 25.86 -21.55
C GLY A 442 -15.87 25.22 -22.83
N LEU A 443 -15.87 23.88 -22.92
CA LEU A 443 -15.48 23.12 -24.10
C LEU A 443 -16.69 22.98 -25.07
N ASP A 444 -16.50 23.21 -26.36
CA ASP A 444 -17.48 22.82 -27.37
C ASP A 444 -17.30 21.33 -27.71
N LEU A 445 -18.18 20.49 -27.18
CA LEU A 445 -18.15 19.03 -27.37
C LEU A 445 -18.27 18.57 -28.84
N ASN A 446 -18.53 19.47 -29.80
CA ASN A 446 -18.52 19.16 -31.23
C ASN A 446 -17.22 19.48 -31.94
N LEU A 447 -16.41 20.40 -31.39
CA LEU A 447 -15.25 20.99 -32.07
C LEU A 447 -13.93 20.73 -31.33
N ASP A 448 -13.99 20.56 -30.01
CA ASP A 448 -12.82 20.46 -29.15
C ASP A 448 -12.56 19.01 -28.71
N ALA A 449 -11.26 18.68 -28.56
CA ALA A 449 -10.79 17.39 -28.08
C ALA A 449 -11.18 17.13 -26.61
N LEU A 450 -11.51 15.87 -26.29
CA LEU A 450 -11.79 15.47 -24.91
C LEU A 450 -10.49 15.38 -24.08
N PRO A 451 -10.57 15.64 -22.76
CA PRO A 451 -9.37 15.72 -21.93
C PRO A 451 -8.79 14.34 -21.58
N VAL A 452 -7.59 14.36 -21.01
CA VAL A 452 -7.00 13.18 -20.37
C VAL A 452 -7.14 13.29 -18.85
N ASP A 453 -7.91 12.39 -18.24
CA ASP A 453 -8.19 12.39 -16.79
C ASP A 453 -7.65 11.11 -16.11
N ARG A 454 -8.04 10.85 -14.85
CA ARG A 454 -7.66 9.65 -14.10
C ARG A 454 -8.86 8.78 -13.76
N ALA A 455 -8.84 7.54 -14.22
CA ALA A 455 -9.75 6.48 -13.82
C ALA A 455 -9.14 5.70 -12.64
N LEU A 456 -9.61 5.97 -11.41
CA LEU A 456 -9.09 5.36 -10.17
C LEU A 456 -7.56 5.42 -10.02
N GLY A 457 -6.97 6.54 -10.46
CA GLY A 457 -5.52 6.79 -10.41
C GLY A 457 -4.75 6.43 -11.69
N VAL A 458 -5.32 5.64 -12.60
CA VAL A 458 -4.73 5.31 -13.91
C VAL A 458 -5.01 6.44 -14.90
N SER A 459 -4.05 6.85 -15.73
CA SER A 459 -4.29 7.87 -16.75
C SER A 459 -5.20 7.30 -17.85
N TRP A 460 -6.28 8.01 -18.17
CA TRP A 460 -7.21 7.65 -19.24
C TRP A 460 -7.32 8.81 -20.24
N ASP A 461 -6.87 8.57 -21.46
CA ASP A 461 -7.14 9.42 -22.61
C ASP A 461 -8.56 9.15 -23.09
N VAL A 462 -9.46 10.11 -22.84
CA VAL A 462 -10.90 9.94 -23.02
C VAL A 462 -11.27 9.97 -24.49
N GLU A 463 -10.56 10.76 -25.30
CA GLU A 463 -10.83 10.86 -26.73
C GLU A 463 -10.37 9.59 -27.47
N ARG A 464 -9.15 9.14 -27.19
CA ARG A 464 -8.56 7.95 -27.83
C ARG A 464 -9.02 6.64 -27.18
N ASP A 465 -9.63 6.72 -26.01
CA ASP A 465 -10.07 5.61 -25.18
C ASP A 465 -8.95 4.63 -24.76
N CYS A 466 -7.80 5.21 -24.41
CA CYS A 466 -6.59 4.48 -24.03
C CYS A 466 -6.20 4.75 -22.57
N LEU A 467 -5.74 3.70 -21.89
CA LEU A 467 -5.04 3.79 -20.61
C LEU A 467 -3.55 4.00 -20.85
N GLY A 468 -2.90 4.84 -20.05
CA GLY A 468 -1.47 5.13 -20.21
C GLY A 468 -0.79 5.62 -18.93
N TYR A 469 0.46 6.08 -19.07
CA TYR A 469 1.30 6.49 -17.95
C TYR A 469 1.81 7.92 -18.10
N LYS A 470 1.37 8.81 -17.21
CA LYS A 470 1.89 10.18 -17.13
C LYS A 470 3.04 10.27 -16.13
N LEU A 471 4.21 9.83 -16.56
CA LEU A 471 5.44 9.87 -15.76
C LEU A 471 6.22 11.15 -16.06
N SER A 472 6.60 11.87 -15.02
CA SER A 472 7.56 12.98 -15.13
C SER A 472 8.80 12.59 -14.34
N PRO A 473 10.02 12.81 -14.89
CA PRO A 473 11.24 12.64 -14.13
C PRO A 473 11.15 13.50 -12.87
N LYS A 474 11.19 12.88 -11.69
CA LYS A 474 11.29 13.61 -10.43
C LYS A 474 12.76 13.72 -10.11
N ASP A 475 13.24 14.94 -9.89
CA ASP A 475 14.56 15.14 -9.33
C ASP A 475 14.55 14.65 -7.89
N LYS A 476 15.20 13.50 -7.67
CA LYS A 476 15.33 12.85 -6.36
C LYS A 476 16.79 12.50 -6.15
N PRO A 477 17.28 12.59 -4.90
CA PRO A 477 18.62 12.12 -4.58
C PRO A 477 18.82 10.69 -5.05
N LEU A 478 20.01 10.39 -5.60
CA LEU A 478 20.42 9.04 -5.99
C LEU A 478 20.74 8.20 -4.75
N THR A 479 19.69 7.90 -3.99
CA THR A 479 19.69 7.08 -2.78
C THR A 479 18.58 6.03 -2.92
N ARG A 480 18.64 4.96 -2.13
CA ARG A 480 17.60 3.92 -2.14
C ARG A 480 16.20 4.50 -1.92
N ARG A 481 16.07 5.52 -1.06
CA ARG A 481 14.83 6.26 -0.81
C ARG A 481 14.35 7.03 -2.03
N GLY A 482 15.26 7.74 -2.72
CA GLY A 482 14.94 8.48 -3.94
C GLY A 482 14.46 7.57 -5.07
N LEU A 483 15.18 6.47 -5.29
CA LEU A 483 14.83 5.44 -6.27
C LEU A 483 13.43 4.86 -6.00
N LEU A 484 13.19 4.42 -4.76
CA LEU A 484 11.90 3.87 -4.35
C LEU A 484 10.75 4.88 -4.56
N SER A 485 10.99 6.17 -4.27
CA SER A 485 10.00 7.23 -4.48
C SER A 485 9.60 7.40 -5.95
N ILE A 486 10.54 7.19 -6.87
CA ILE A 486 10.28 7.24 -8.32
C ILE A 486 9.54 5.98 -8.76
N VAL A 487 10.02 4.79 -8.41
CA VAL A 487 9.36 3.51 -8.77
C VAL A 487 7.92 3.46 -8.25
N SER A 488 7.70 3.84 -6.99
CA SER A 488 6.38 3.83 -6.36
C SER A 488 5.42 4.89 -6.94
N SER A 489 5.92 5.82 -7.75
CA SER A 489 5.07 6.80 -8.42
C SER A 489 4.44 6.27 -9.72
N ILE A 490 4.90 5.12 -10.21
CA ILE A 490 4.30 4.42 -11.33
C ILE A 490 3.11 3.63 -10.81
N TYR A 491 1.91 4.17 -11.01
CA TYR A 491 0.67 3.55 -10.57
C TYR A 491 0.16 2.56 -11.63
N ASP A 492 0.31 1.26 -11.37
CA ASP A 492 -0.01 0.19 -12.32
C ASP A 492 -0.85 -0.94 -11.67
N PRO A 493 -2.13 -0.69 -11.34
CA PRO A 493 -2.94 -1.64 -10.58
C PRO A 493 -3.21 -2.96 -11.33
N LEU A 494 -3.31 -2.91 -12.67
CA LEU A 494 -3.56 -4.08 -13.53
C LEU A 494 -2.28 -4.70 -14.11
N GLY A 495 -1.13 -4.01 -14.01
CA GLY A 495 0.17 -4.61 -14.25
C GLY A 495 0.69 -4.54 -15.69
N TYR A 496 0.21 -3.62 -16.53
CA TYR A 496 0.63 -3.55 -17.93
C TYR A 496 2.08 -3.10 -18.11
N ALA A 497 2.61 -2.31 -17.16
CA ALA A 497 3.99 -1.85 -17.13
C ALA A 497 4.89 -2.73 -16.26
N ASN A 498 4.40 -3.86 -15.73
CA ASN A 498 5.17 -4.74 -14.86
C ASN A 498 6.55 -5.15 -15.42
N PRO A 499 6.71 -5.53 -16.71
CA PRO A 499 8.02 -5.86 -17.25
C PRO A 499 9.03 -4.71 -17.14
N PHE A 500 8.58 -3.48 -17.35
CA PHE A 500 9.41 -2.28 -17.20
C PHE A 500 9.71 -1.95 -15.74
N ILE A 501 8.69 -2.00 -14.86
CA ILE A 501 8.82 -1.73 -13.42
C ILE A 501 9.73 -2.76 -12.74
N LEU A 502 9.71 -4.01 -13.19
CA LEU A 502 10.50 -5.09 -12.63
C LEU A 502 12.01 -4.75 -12.60
N ARG A 503 12.55 -4.18 -13.68
CA ARG A 503 13.98 -3.81 -13.77
C ARG A 503 14.38 -2.87 -12.63
N ALA A 504 13.53 -1.91 -12.30
CA ALA A 504 13.74 -0.97 -11.21
C ALA A 504 13.62 -1.64 -9.83
N ARG A 505 12.64 -2.54 -9.66
CA ARG A 505 12.45 -3.32 -8.43
C ARG A 505 13.63 -4.25 -8.15
N LEU A 506 14.19 -4.87 -9.19
CA LEU A 506 15.39 -5.71 -9.08
C LEU A 506 16.60 -4.89 -8.60
N LEU A 507 16.80 -3.70 -9.17
CA LEU A 507 17.86 -2.81 -8.72
C LEU A 507 17.69 -2.41 -7.25
N LEU A 508 16.46 -2.08 -6.82
CA LEU A 508 16.18 -1.79 -5.41
C LEU A 508 16.48 -2.98 -4.50
N GLN A 509 16.13 -4.19 -4.92
CA GLN A 509 16.42 -5.41 -4.16
C GLN A 509 17.93 -5.66 -4.03
N GLU A 510 18.70 -5.40 -5.09
CA GLU A 510 20.16 -5.50 -5.08
C GLU A 510 20.80 -4.50 -4.12
N LEU A 511 20.36 -3.24 -4.13
CA LEU A 511 20.83 -2.22 -3.18
C LEU A 511 20.49 -2.60 -1.72
N THR A 512 19.32 -3.21 -1.49
CA THR A 512 18.96 -3.76 -0.18
C THR A 512 19.85 -4.94 0.20
N ARG A 513 20.21 -5.83 -0.75
CA ARG A 513 21.12 -6.96 -0.52
C ARG A 513 22.52 -6.52 -0.13
N MET A 514 22.98 -5.39 -0.68
CA MET A 514 24.24 -4.74 -0.30
C MET A 514 24.20 -4.10 1.09
N LYS A 515 23.04 -4.12 1.78
CA LYS A 515 22.81 -3.45 3.07
C LYS A 515 23.08 -1.95 3.04
N LEU A 516 22.85 -1.32 1.88
CA LEU A 516 22.97 0.13 1.72
C LEU A 516 21.86 0.82 2.54
N GLY A 517 22.21 1.87 3.28
CA GLY A 517 21.27 2.71 4.01
C GLY A 517 20.29 3.42 3.08
N TRP A 518 19.17 3.91 3.63
CA TRP A 518 18.12 4.56 2.84
C TRP A 518 18.59 5.81 2.10
N ASP A 519 19.51 6.55 2.71
CA ASP A 519 19.99 7.85 2.25
C ASP A 519 21.48 7.80 1.83
N ASP A 520 22.07 6.61 1.81
CA ASP A 520 23.43 6.42 1.30
C ASP A 520 23.46 6.60 -0.23
N PRO A 521 24.55 7.15 -0.78
CA PRO A 521 24.70 7.31 -2.22
C PRO A 521 24.75 5.95 -2.92
N VAL A 522 24.03 5.84 -4.05
CA VAL A 522 24.06 4.65 -4.88
C VAL A 522 25.45 4.47 -5.53
N PRO A 523 26.04 3.26 -5.47
CA PRO A 523 27.32 2.94 -6.12
C PRO A 523 27.32 3.24 -7.62
N GLU A 524 28.49 3.57 -8.18
CA GLU A 524 28.60 4.06 -9.57
C GLU A 524 28.06 3.09 -10.62
N GLU A 525 28.34 1.78 -10.48
CA GLU A 525 27.80 0.75 -11.38
C GLU A 525 26.26 0.74 -11.40
N HIS A 526 25.64 0.88 -10.24
CA HIS A 526 24.19 0.83 -10.07
C HIS A 526 23.53 2.15 -10.50
N ARG A 527 24.27 3.26 -10.40
CA ARG A 527 23.86 4.57 -10.88
C ARG A 527 23.66 4.57 -12.39
N GLN A 528 24.57 3.96 -13.15
CA GLN A 528 24.46 3.88 -14.61
C GLN A 528 23.22 3.08 -15.03
N ILE A 529 22.96 1.93 -14.36
CA ILE A 529 21.76 1.12 -14.58
C ILE A 529 20.49 1.94 -14.29
N TRP A 530 20.47 2.67 -13.17
CA TRP A 530 19.35 3.53 -12.80
C TRP A 530 19.12 4.67 -13.79
N GLN A 531 20.19 5.33 -14.25
CA GLN A 531 20.12 6.43 -15.20
C GLN A 531 19.52 5.95 -16.53
N GLY A 532 20.01 4.84 -17.08
CA GLY A 532 19.44 4.26 -18.30
C GLY A 532 17.95 3.94 -18.16
N TRP A 533 17.54 3.28 -17.07
CA TRP A 533 16.12 3.01 -16.82
C TRP A 533 15.29 4.30 -16.61
N SER A 534 15.87 5.33 -15.98
CA SER A 534 15.19 6.61 -15.72
C SER A 534 14.99 7.44 -16.99
N GLU A 535 15.92 7.36 -17.95
CA GLU A 535 15.80 8.01 -19.25
C GLU A 535 14.65 7.40 -20.07
N GLU A 536 14.47 6.07 -19.99
CA GLU A 536 13.36 5.34 -20.61
C GLU A 536 11.97 5.73 -20.04
N LEU A 537 11.88 6.37 -18.87
CA LEU A 537 10.60 6.81 -18.29
C LEU A 537 9.82 7.77 -19.19
N ALA A 538 10.53 8.56 -20.02
CA ALA A 538 9.89 9.47 -20.96
C ALA A 538 9.13 8.71 -22.05
N GLU A 539 9.66 7.57 -22.50
CA GLU A 539 9.07 6.73 -23.54
C GLU A 539 7.80 6.00 -23.05
N MET A 540 7.69 5.75 -21.74
CA MET A 540 6.49 5.15 -21.15
C MET A 540 5.22 6.00 -21.31
N LYS A 541 5.35 7.30 -21.64
CA LYS A 541 4.20 8.15 -22.00
C LYS A 541 3.51 7.70 -23.28
N GLU A 542 4.25 7.03 -24.17
CA GLU A 542 3.78 6.56 -25.47
C GLU A 542 3.31 5.09 -25.40
N PHE A 543 3.46 4.44 -24.25
CA PHE A 543 2.90 3.12 -24.00
C PHE A 543 1.43 3.26 -23.60
N GLU A 544 0.56 2.77 -24.47
CA GLU A 544 -0.88 2.85 -24.34
C GLU A 544 -1.49 1.45 -24.40
N VAL A 545 -2.56 1.25 -23.63
CA VAL A 545 -3.37 0.03 -23.62
C VAL A 545 -4.81 0.43 -23.86
N ASN A 546 -5.49 -0.20 -24.81
CA ASN A 546 -6.92 0.07 -25.02
C ASN A 546 -7.69 -0.16 -23.72
N ARG A 547 -8.52 0.82 -23.33
CA ARG A 547 -9.42 0.64 -22.19
C ARG A 547 -10.35 -0.52 -22.51
N CYS A 548 -11.11 -0.42 -23.61
CA CYS A 548 -12.00 -1.48 -24.04
C CYS A 548 -11.20 -2.72 -24.48
N VAL A 549 -11.47 -3.88 -23.87
CA VAL A 549 -10.87 -5.16 -24.30
C VAL A 549 -11.40 -5.61 -25.65
N LYS A 550 -12.60 -5.14 -26.04
CA LYS A 550 -13.20 -5.41 -27.35
C LYS A 550 -12.72 -4.38 -28.39
N PRO A 551 -12.30 -4.83 -29.59
CA PRO A 551 -12.06 -3.93 -30.71
C PRO A 551 -13.31 -3.14 -31.10
N HIS A 552 -13.09 -1.98 -31.72
CA HIS A 552 -14.18 -1.21 -32.30
C HIS A 552 -14.89 -2.02 -33.39
N GLY A 553 -16.22 -2.08 -33.34
CA GLY A 553 -17.02 -2.81 -34.33
C GLY A 553 -16.94 -4.34 -34.24
N PHE A 554 -16.37 -4.91 -33.16
CA PHE A 554 -16.20 -6.37 -33.01
C PHE A 554 -17.51 -7.16 -32.94
N GLY A 555 -18.65 -6.50 -32.75
CA GLY A 555 -19.96 -7.13 -32.68
C GLY A 555 -20.21 -7.88 -31.36
N THR A 556 -21.18 -8.80 -31.40
CA THR A 556 -21.62 -9.57 -30.24
C THR A 556 -20.67 -10.72 -29.99
N VAL A 557 -20.17 -10.84 -28.76
CA VAL A 557 -19.29 -11.94 -28.34
C VAL A 557 -20.14 -13.15 -27.98
N THR A 558 -19.78 -14.31 -28.51
CA THR A 558 -20.44 -15.59 -28.26
C THR A 558 -19.64 -16.51 -27.35
N GLU A 559 -18.35 -16.27 -27.18
CA GLU A 559 -17.47 -17.12 -26.38
C GLU A 559 -16.37 -16.30 -25.72
N TYR A 560 -16.06 -16.64 -24.47
CA TYR A 560 -14.97 -16.05 -23.69
C TYR A 560 -14.03 -17.15 -23.20
N GLN A 561 -12.73 -16.98 -23.47
CA GLN A 561 -11.68 -17.84 -22.94
C GLN A 561 -10.64 -17.00 -22.20
N LEU A 562 -10.21 -17.44 -21.03
CA LEU A 562 -9.07 -16.86 -20.32
C LEU A 562 -7.84 -17.76 -20.49
N HIS A 563 -6.74 -17.15 -20.89
CA HIS A 563 -5.45 -17.82 -20.99
C HIS A 563 -4.48 -17.21 -19.99
N HIS A 564 -4.05 -18.02 -19.02
CA HIS A 564 -3.13 -17.61 -17.98
C HIS A 564 -1.76 -18.24 -18.22
N PHE A 565 -0.74 -17.41 -18.35
CA PHE A 565 0.64 -17.86 -18.50
C PHE A 565 1.40 -17.63 -17.21
N ALA A 566 2.18 -18.61 -16.79
CA ALA A 566 3.02 -18.56 -15.59
C ALA A 566 4.47 -18.80 -15.96
N ASP A 567 5.36 -18.02 -15.36
CA ASP A 567 6.81 -18.20 -15.50
C ASP A 567 7.56 -17.76 -14.24
N ALA A 568 8.75 -18.34 -14.06
CA ALA A 568 9.67 -17.97 -13.00
C ALA A 568 11.13 -18.04 -13.42
N SER A 569 11.89 -17.03 -13.00
CA SER A 569 13.33 -16.95 -13.07
C SER A 569 13.96 -17.00 -11.67
N GLU A 570 15.30 -17.02 -11.61
CA GLU A 570 16.02 -16.88 -10.32
C GLU A 570 15.76 -15.53 -9.63
N LYS A 571 15.29 -14.53 -10.40
CA LYS A 571 15.14 -13.14 -9.96
C LYS A 571 13.70 -12.76 -9.64
N ALA A 572 12.73 -13.30 -10.36
CA ALA A 572 11.32 -12.96 -10.21
C ALA A 572 10.42 -14.07 -10.74
N TYR A 573 9.17 -14.06 -10.35
CA TYR A 573 8.14 -14.95 -10.88
C TYR A 573 6.84 -14.17 -11.06
N GLY A 574 5.96 -14.65 -11.94
CA GLY A 574 4.75 -13.92 -12.24
C GLY A 574 3.78 -14.67 -13.13
N ALA A 575 2.66 -14.01 -13.39
CA ALA A 575 1.64 -14.54 -14.29
C ALA A 575 0.95 -13.41 -15.08
N VAL A 576 0.56 -13.72 -16.30
CA VAL A 576 -0.15 -12.83 -17.23
C VAL A 576 -1.43 -13.50 -17.72
N SER A 577 -2.53 -12.74 -17.78
CA SER A 577 -3.85 -13.24 -18.16
C SER A 577 -4.39 -12.50 -19.37
N TYR A 578 -4.77 -13.24 -20.41
CA TYR A 578 -5.39 -12.75 -21.64
C TYR A 578 -6.84 -13.19 -21.73
N LEU A 579 -7.72 -12.30 -22.18
CA LEU A 579 -9.09 -12.62 -22.56
C LEU A 579 -9.15 -12.77 -24.08
N VAL A 580 -9.47 -13.98 -24.52
CA VAL A 580 -9.77 -14.31 -25.90
C VAL A 580 -11.28 -14.32 -26.07
N MET A 581 -11.76 -13.59 -27.07
CA MET A 581 -13.19 -13.44 -27.37
C MET A 581 -13.45 -13.89 -28.80
N LYS A 582 -14.55 -14.61 -28.99
CA LYS A 582 -15.07 -14.99 -30.31
C LYS A 582 -16.39 -14.29 -30.57
N ASN A 583 -16.51 -13.61 -31.71
CA ASN A 583 -17.78 -12.98 -32.10
C ASN A 583 -18.70 -13.92 -32.90
N THR A 584 -19.91 -13.45 -33.19
CA THR A 584 -20.89 -14.16 -34.04
C THR A 584 -20.38 -14.47 -35.45
N SER A 585 -19.41 -13.70 -35.96
CA SER A 585 -18.74 -13.91 -37.24
C SER A 585 -17.57 -14.90 -37.15
N SER A 586 -17.35 -15.53 -35.99
CA SER A 586 -16.22 -16.41 -35.69
C SER A 586 -14.84 -15.74 -35.75
N GLU A 587 -14.77 -14.42 -35.68
CA GLU A 587 -13.52 -13.69 -35.53
C GLU A 587 -13.04 -13.78 -34.07
N LEU A 588 -11.74 -14.00 -33.90
CA LEU A 588 -11.09 -14.09 -32.60
C LEU A 588 -10.31 -12.81 -32.30
N HIS A 589 -10.38 -12.35 -31.05
CA HIS A 589 -9.54 -11.27 -30.55
C HIS A 589 -9.01 -11.60 -29.17
N SER A 590 -7.75 -11.24 -28.90
CA SER A 590 -7.10 -11.45 -27.61
C SER A 590 -6.60 -10.11 -27.05
N SER A 591 -6.83 -9.89 -25.75
CA SER A 591 -6.42 -8.68 -25.05
C SER A 591 -5.87 -9.00 -23.65
N LEU A 592 -4.78 -8.34 -23.27
CA LEU A 592 -4.21 -8.39 -21.93
C LEU A 592 -5.20 -7.83 -20.91
N VAL A 593 -5.57 -8.65 -19.94
CA VAL A 593 -6.51 -8.28 -18.87
C VAL A 593 -5.77 -7.81 -17.63
N MET A 594 -4.81 -8.61 -17.18
CA MET A 594 -4.11 -8.40 -15.92
C MET A 594 -2.79 -9.17 -15.89
N ALA A 595 -1.77 -8.54 -15.30
CA ALA A 595 -0.46 -9.13 -15.06
C ALA A 595 -0.01 -8.86 -13.63
N LYS A 596 0.71 -9.81 -13.03
CA LYS A 596 1.31 -9.65 -11.70
C LYS A 596 2.72 -10.23 -11.67
N SER A 597 3.63 -9.49 -11.04
CA SER A 597 5.03 -9.86 -10.87
C SER A 597 5.45 -9.79 -9.40
N HIS A 598 6.31 -10.71 -8.99
CA HIS A 598 6.89 -10.76 -7.65
C HIS A 598 8.40 -11.00 -7.76
N LEU A 599 9.17 -10.26 -6.95
CA LEU A 599 10.58 -10.55 -6.79
C LEU A 599 10.78 -11.90 -6.10
N ALA A 600 11.77 -12.66 -6.54
CA ALA A 600 12.17 -13.88 -5.86
C ALA A 600 12.62 -13.54 -4.43
N PRO A 601 12.27 -14.34 -3.41
CA PRO A 601 12.67 -14.07 -2.04
C PRO A 601 14.19 -14.02 -1.88
N LEU A 602 14.68 -13.14 -1.00
CA LEU A 602 16.11 -13.05 -0.66
C LEU A 602 16.66 -14.36 -0.11
N LYS A 603 15.81 -15.16 0.55
CA LYS A 603 16.16 -16.54 0.93
C LYS A 603 16.03 -17.43 -0.30
N THR A 604 17.15 -18.01 -0.72
CA THR A 604 17.23 -18.85 -1.93
C THR A 604 16.14 -19.92 -1.95
N MET A 605 15.33 -19.86 -3.00
CA MET A 605 14.35 -20.87 -3.35
C MET A 605 14.82 -21.62 -4.59
N THR A 606 14.44 -22.88 -4.70
CA THR A 606 14.70 -23.67 -5.91
C THR A 606 13.80 -23.18 -7.03
N ILE A 607 14.29 -23.18 -8.28
CA ILE A 607 13.50 -22.82 -9.47
C ILE A 607 12.13 -23.51 -9.52
N PRO A 608 12.00 -24.85 -9.31
CA PRO A 608 10.69 -25.51 -9.31
C PRO A 608 9.69 -24.97 -8.27
N ARG A 609 10.16 -24.40 -7.16
CA ARG A 609 9.28 -23.77 -6.16
C ARG A 609 8.80 -22.40 -6.59
N LEU A 610 9.64 -21.66 -7.33
CA LEU A 610 9.27 -20.37 -7.92
C LEU A 610 8.31 -20.58 -9.09
N GLU A 611 8.56 -21.56 -9.95
CA GLU A 611 7.66 -21.98 -11.03
C GLU A 611 6.29 -22.40 -10.47
N LEU A 612 6.27 -23.22 -9.41
CA LEU A 612 5.01 -23.58 -8.74
C LEU A 612 4.32 -22.37 -8.10
N ALA A 613 5.07 -21.38 -7.60
CA ALA A 613 4.51 -20.14 -7.08
C ALA A 613 3.90 -19.28 -8.20
N ALA A 614 4.52 -19.23 -9.39
CA ALA A 614 3.98 -18.58 -10.58
C ALA A 614 2.66 -19.24 -11.03
N ALA A 615 2.63 -20.57 -11.08
CA ALA A 615 1.40 -21.32 -11.38
C ALA A 615 0.29 -21.05 -10.36
N THR A 616 0.65 -20.99 -9.06
CA THR A 616 -0.32 -20.63 -8.02
C THR A 616 -0.87 -19.21 -8.23
N LEU A 617 -0.03 -18.26 -8.64
CA LEU A 617 -0.45 -16.90 -8.94
C LEU A 617 -1.38 -16.85 -10.15
N ALA A 618 -1.11 -17.63 -11.21
CA ALA A 618 -2.00 -17.77 -12.36
C ALA A 618 -3.40 -18.27 -11.96
N ALA A 619 -3.48 -19.31 -11.12
CA ALA A 619 -4.75 -19.81 -10.58
C ALA A 619 -5.51 -18.76 -9.75
N LYS A 620 -4.80 -17.97 -8.93
CA LYS A 620 -5.42 -16.87 -8.17
C LYS A 620 -5.91 -15.74 -9.09
N LEU A 621 -5.19 -15.44 -10.18
CA LEU A 621 -5.61 -14.46 -11.18
C LEU A 621 -6.89 -14.92 -11.90
N ASP A 622 -7.01 -16.19 -12.25
CA ASP A 622 -8.24 -16.74 -12.86
C ASP A 622 -9.47 -16.49 -11.98
N VAL A 623 -9.41 -16.89 -10.70
CA VAL A 623 -10.50 -16.68 -9.74
C VAL A 623 -10.85 -15.21 -9.61
N ALA A 624 -9.84 -14.33 -9.49
CA ALA A 624 -10.06 -12.90 -9.37
C ALA A 624 -10.67 -12.30 -10.64
N VAL A 625 -10.18 -12.64 -11.83
CA VAL A 625 -10.67 -12.08 -13.10
C VAL A 625 -12.08 -12.57 -13.40
N LYS A 626 -12.37 -13.87 -13.25
CA LYS A 626 -13.71 -14.44 -13.46
C LYS A 626 -14.76 -13.85 -12.55
N ARG A 627 -14.41 -13.59 -11.28
CA ARG A 627 -15.35 -12.99 -10.31
C ARG A 627 -15.74 -11.56 -10.69
N GLU A 628 -14.78 -10.80 -11.23
CA GLU A 628 -14.96 -9.37 -11.48
C GLU A 628 -15.49 -9.05 -12.87
N LEU A 629 -15.24 -9.89 -13.88
CA LEU A 629 -15.79 -9.71 -15.23
C LEU A 629 -17.28 -10.06 -15.26
N ASP A 630 -18.12 -9.07 -15.56
CA ASP A 630 -19.56 -9.27 -15.73
C ASP A 630 -19.84 -9.81 -17.14
N VAL A 631 -19.69 -11.11 -17.32
CA VAL A 631 -20.04 -11.82 -18.56
C VAL A 631 -21.12 -12.86 -18.28
N GLN A 632 -22.09 -12.96 -19.18
CA GLN A 632 -23.21 -13.89 -19.04
C GLN A 632 -22.79 -15.33 -19.35
N GLU A 633 -21.89 -15.50 -20.31
CA GLU A 633 -21.41 -16.81 -20.75
C GLU A 633 -20.32 -17.36 -19.84
N PRO A 634 -20.28 -18.68 -19.61
CA PRO A 634 -19.20 -19.31 -18.87
C PRO A 634 -17.84 -19.03 -19.52
N ILE A 635 -16.89 -18.57 -18.71
CA ILE A 635 -15.51 -18.35 -19.17
C ILE A 635 -14.72 -19.66 -19.04
N HIS A 636 -14.23 -20.19 -20.17
CA HIS A 636 -13.31 -21.31 -20.16
C HIS A 636 -11.88 -20.84 -19.85
N SER A 637 -11.18 -21.49 -18.93
CA SER A 637 -9.80 -21.10 -18.60
C SER A 637 -8.79 -22.16 -18.99
N THR A 638 -7.68 -21.69 -19.55
CA THR A 638 -6.53 -22.49 -19.94
C THR A 638 -5.28 -21.93 -19.28
N PHE A 639 -4.47 -22.79 -18.66
CA PHE A 639 -3.26 -22.42 -17.96
C PHE A 639 -2.02 -22.93 -18.70
N TRP A 640 -0.98 -22.10 -18.77
CA TRP A 640 0.22 -22.34 -19.54
C TRP A 640 1.47 -22.17 -18.67
N THR A 641 2.38 -23.13 -18.74
CA THR A 641 3.71 -23.03 -18.15
C THR A 641 4.72 -23.81 -18.98
N ASP A 642 5.97 -23.36 -19.02
CA ASP A 642 7.08 -24.11 -19.62
C ASP A 642 7.71 -25.12 -18.63
N SER A 643 7.30 -25.10 -17.35
CA SER A 643 7.77 -26.05 -16.35
C SER A 643 7.01 -27.37 -16.42
N THR A 644 7.63 -28.36 -17.06
CA THR A 644 7.14 -29.75 -17.06
C THR A 644 7.06 -30.34 -15.64
N ILE A 645 7.90 -29.90 -14.71
CA ILE A 645 7.87 -30.33 -13.30
C ILE A 645 6.57 -29.86 -12.62
N VAL A 646 6.17 -28.61 -12.86
CA VAL A 646 4.91 -28.07 -12.32
C VAL A 646 3.71 -28.83 -12.90
N LEU A 647 3.69 -29.08 -14.21
CA LEU A 647 2.62 -29.85 -14.86
C LEU A 647 2.50 -31.25 -14.25
N GLN A 648 3.65 -31.91 -14.00
CA GLN A 648 3.66 -33.19 -13.32
C GLN A 648 3.14 -33.10 -11.87
N TYR A 649 3.54 -32.07 -11.11
CA TYR A 649 3.03 -31.86 -9.74
C TYR A 649 1.52 -31.70 -9.72
N ILE A 650 0.95 -30.96 -10.66
CA ILE A 650 -0.50 -30.73 -10.78
C ILE A 650 -1.22 -32.01 -11.21
N ARG A 651 -0.63 -32.83 -12.08
CA ARG A 651 -1.26 -34.09 -12.53
C ARG A 651 -1.09 -35.25 -11.56
N SER A 652 -0.29 -35.08 -10.51
CA SER A 652 0.02 -36.14 -9.56
C SER A 652 -1.16 -36.41 -8.62
N THR A 653 -1.73 -37.61 -8.70
CA THR A 653 -2.83 -38.06 -7.83
C THR A 653 -2.35 -38.67 -6.51
N ASP A 654 -1.15 -39.27 -6.49
CA ASP A 654 -0.62 -40.04 -5.36
C ASP A 654 0.62 -39.40 -4.71
N GLY A 655 1.03 -38.22 -5.18
CA GLY A 655 2.23 -37.51 -4.74
C GLY A 655 2.12 -37.00 -3.30
N ARG A 656 3.04 -37.43 -2.42
CA ARG A 656 3.20 -36.85 -1.08
C ARG A 656 4.15 -35.67 -1.14
N PHE A 657 3.60 -34.46 -1.16
CA PHE A 657 4.36 -33.22 -1.23
C PHE A 657 4.65 -32.63 0.16
N ARG A 658 5.78 -31.94 0.31
CA ARG A 658 6.05 -31.10 1.49
C ARG A 658 5.09 -29.90 1.53
N THR A 659 4.87 -29.35 2.72
CA THR A 659 3.88 -28.29 3.00
C THR A 659 3.88 -27.14 1.99
N PHE A 660 5.05 -26.67 1.54
CA PHE A 660 5.14 -25.59 0.56
C PHE A 660 4.45 -25.93 -0.77
N ALA A 661 4.75 -27.12 -1.32
CA ALA A 661 4.21 -27.58 -2.57
C ALA A 661 2.78 -28.08 -2.40
N ALA A 662 2.49 -28.82 -1.32
CA ALA A 662 1.14 -29.30 -1.00
C ALA A 662 0.12 -28.15 -0.93
N ASN A 663 0.42 -27.06 -0.21
CA ASN A 663 -0.51 -25.93 -0.08
C ASN A 663 -0.77 -25.21 -1.42
N ARG A 664 0.25 -25.12 -2.28
CA ARG A 664 0.15 -24.48 -3.60
C ARG A 664 -0.60 -25.33 -4.60
N ILE A 665 -0.31 -26.63 -4.62
CA ILE A 665 -1.04 -27.62 -5.43
C ILE A 665 -2.51 -27.66 -5.00
N ALA A 666 -2.80 -27.65 -3.70
CA ALA A 666 -4.17 -27.54 -3.19
C ALA A 666 -4.86 -26.25 -3.65
N THR A 667 -4.15 -25.11 -3.64
CA THR A 667 -4.69 -23.84 -4.16
C THR A 667 -5.01 -23.94 -5.65
N ILE A 668 -4.13 -24.56 -6.44
CA ILE A 668 -4.33 -24.78 -7.88
C ILE A 668 -5.53 -25.69 -8.12
N HIS A 669 -5.64 -26.81 -7.42
CA HIS A 669 -6.76 -27.75 -7.56
C HIS A 669 -8.11 -27.21 -7.08
N ASN A 670 -8.11 -26.32 -6.09
CA ASN A 670 -9.35 -25.65 -5.66
C ASN A 670 -9.86 -24.65 -6.70
N ALA A 671 -8.97 -24.14 -7.57
CA ALA A 671 -9.30 -23.12 -8.57
C ALA A 671 -9.40 -23.66 -10.00
N SER A 672 -8.81 -24.82 -10.29
CA SER A 672 -8.68 -25.37 -11.64
C SER A 672 -8.53 -26.88 -11.65
N GLU A 673 -8.87 -27.50 -12.79
CA GLU A 673 -8.65 -28.91 -13.06
C GLU A 673 -7.28 -29.15 -13.71
N ALA A 674 -6.66 -30.30 -13.45
CA ALA A 674 -5.37 -30.66 -14.06
C ALA A 674 -5.41 -30.74 -15.60
N SER A 675 -6.59 -31.00 -16.17
CA SER A 675 -6.88 -31.02 -17.60
C SER A 675 -6.69 -29.65 -18.29
N GLN A 676 -6.83 -28.56 -17.53
CA GLN A 676 -6.71 -27.19 -18.02
C GLN A 676 -5.25 -26.69 -18.10
N TRP A 677 -4.28 -27.50 -17.64
CA TRP A 677 -2.87 -27.12 -17.57
C TRP A 677 -2.06 -27.71 -18.72
N HIS A 678 -1.53 -26.82 -19.56
CA HIS A 678 -0.82 -27.13 -20.78
C HIS A 678 0.62 -26.61 -20.74
N TYR A 679 1.47 -27.30 -21.50
CA TYR A 679 2.82 -26.83 -21.76
C TYR A 679 2.82 -25.71 -22.79
N VAL A 680 3.68 -24.71 -22.61
CA VAL A 680 4.07 -23.74 -23.63
C VAL A 680 5.59 -23.67 -23.67
N ASP A 681 6.20 -23.47 -24.83
CA ASP A 681 7.64 -23.26 -24.87
C ASP A 681 8.00 -21.83 -24.41
N THR A 682 9.20 -21.65 -23.86
CA THR A 682 9.65 -20.36 -23.30
C THR A 682 9.55 -19.20 -24.31
N LYS A 683 9.76 -19.43 -25.61
CA LYS A 683 9.67 -18.34 -26.62
C LYS A 683 8.23 -17.89 -26.86
N SER A 684 7.27 -18.80 -26.67
CA SER A 684 5.85 -18.51 -26.81
C SER A 684 5.19 -18.11 -25.49
N ASN A 685 5.94 -18.09 -24.38
CA ASN A 685 5.45 -17.77 -23.04
C ASN A 685 5.60 -16.26 -22.72
N PRO A 686 4.53 -15.43 -22.81
CA PRO A 686 4.60 -14.02 -22.44
C PRO A 686 4.88 -13.78 -20.94
N ALA A 687 4.74 -14.78 -20.07
CA ALA A 687 5.11 -14.63 -18.66
C ALA A 687 6.64 -14.52 -18.46
N ASP A 688 7.45 -14.95 -19.44
CA ASP A 688 8.92 -14.73 -19.43
C ASP A 688 9.25 -13.23 -19.41
N ASP A 689 8.46 -12.41 -20.10
CA ASP A 689 8.60 -10.95 -20.09
C ASP A 689 8.34 -10.37 -18.68
N ILE A 690 7.45 -11.00 -17.90
CA ILE A 690 7.19 -10.62 -16.50
C ILE A 690 8.35 -11.01 -15.57
N SER A 691 8.99 -12.14 -15.80
CA SER A 691 10.02 -12.67 -14.89
C SER A 691 11.42 -12.12 -15.19
N ARG A 692 11.65 -11.62 -16.42
CA ARG A 692 12.93 -11.06 -16.87
C ARG A 692 12.92 -9.54 -17.03
N GLY A 693 11.77 -8.96 -17.36
CA GLY A 693 11.60 -7.54 -17.59
C GLY A 693 11.90 -7.10 -19.03
N MET A 694 11.45 -5.90 -19.38
CA MET A 694 11.59 -5.30 -20.71
C MET A 694 11.99 -3.81 -20.61
N SER A 695 12.63 -3.28 -21.65
CA SER A 695 12.77 -1.83 -21.84
C SER A 695 11.46 -1.18 -22.25
N ALA A 696 11.34 0.14 -22.03
CA ALA A 696 10.17 0.89 -22.47
C ALA A 696 9.95 0.77 -23.99
N GLY A 697 11.03 0.86 -24.76
CA GLY A 697 11.00 0.71 -26.22
C GLY A 697 10.59 -0.69 -26.69
N GLU A 698 11.02 -1.76 -26.01
CA GLU A 698 10.56 -3.13 -26.30
C GLU A 698 9.10 -3.32 -25.92
N LEU A 699 8.70 -2.86 -24.73
CA LEU A 699 7.34 -2.99 -24.21
C LEU A 699 6.34 -2.31 -25.14
N LYS A 700 6.67 -1.09 -25.60
CA LYS A 700 5.86 -0.31 -26.55
C LYS A 700 5.63 -1.03 -27.88
N LYS A 701 6.64 -1.75 -28.39
CA LYS A 701 6.58 -2.44 -29.69
C LYS A 701 6.00 -3.86 -29.58
N SER A 702 5.81 -4.38 -28.36
CA SER A 702 5.45 -5.77 -28.13
C SER A 702 3.94 -5.99 -28.29
N THR A 703 3.54 -6.38 -29.50
CA THR A 703 2.17 -6.86 -29.76
C THR A 703 1.89 -8.14 -28.96
N ARG A 704 2.89 -9.02 -28.82
CA ARG A 704 2.82 -10.24 -28.01
C ARG A 704 2.48 -9.94 -26.55
N TRP A 705 3.01 -8.87 -25.98
CA TRP A 705 2.70 -8.49 -24.60
C TRP A 705 1.23 -8.10 -24.43
N LEU A 706 0.67 -7.31 -25.35
CA LEU A 706 -0.70 -6.80 -25.25
C LEU A 706 -1.78 -7.77 -25.74
N GLN A 707 -1.46 -8.66 -26.67
CA GLN A 707 -2.42 -9.57 -27.32
C GLN A 707 -2.11 -11.05 -27.05
N GLY A 708 -0.99 -11.38 -26.42
CA GLY A 708 -0.56 -12.75 -26.20
C GLY A 708 0.05 -13.38 -27.45
N PRO A 709 0.44 -14.66 -27.39
CA PRO A 709 1.01 -15.38 -28.52
C PRO A 709 -0.04 -15.70 -29.59
N GLU A 710 0.38 -15.75 -30.85
CA GLU A 710 -0.50 -15.89 -32.01
C GLU A 710 -1.36 -17.17 -31.98
N PHE A 711 -0.87 -18.25 -31.37
CA PHE A 711 -1.61 -19.51 -31.29
C PHE A 711 -2.91 -19.40 -30.48
N LEU A 712 -3.08 -18.36 -29.65
CA LEU A 712 -4.34 -18.07 -28.97
C LEU A 712 -5.48 -17.78 -29.95
N LEU A 713 -5.13 -17.30 -31.14
CA LEU A 713 -6.08 -16.99 -32.22
C LEU A 713 -6.18 -18.14 -33.24
N MET A 714 -5.60 -19.30 -32.93
CA MET A 714 -5.61 -20.50 -33.78
C MET A 714 -6.43 -21.63 -33.13
N PRO A 715 -6.92 -22.60 -33.92
CA PRO A 715 -7.55 -23.80 -33.39
C PRO A 715 -6.62 -24.57 -32.44
N GLN A 716 -7.20 -25.25 -31.44
CA GLN A 716 -6.48 -25.97 -30.38
C GLN A 716 -5.45 -27.00 -30.88
N GLU A 717 -5.64 -27.55 -32.06
CA GLU A 717 -4.70 -28.44 -32.75
C GLU A 717 -3.33 -27.80 -33.08
N HIS A 718 -3.28 -26.46 -33.15
CA HIS A 718 -2.07 -25.66 -33.36
C HIS A 718 -1.44 -25.19 -32.05
N TRP A 719 -2.04 -25.51 -30.90
CA TRP A 719 -1.48 -25.15 -29.61
C TRP A 719 -0.17 -25.91 -29.33
N PRO A 720 0.72 -25.35 -28.49
CA PRO A 720 1.97 -26.01 -28.13
C PRO A 720 1.74 -27.41 -27.56
N LYS A 721 2.54 -28.38 -28.03
CA LYS A 721 2.48 -29.77 -27.59
C LYS A 721 3.53 -30.04 -26.53
N GLU A 722 3.20 -30.93 -25.60
CA GLU A 722 4.15 -31.35 -24.58
C GLU A 722 5.38 -32.05 -25.17
N PRO A 723 6.56 -31.88 -24.54
CA PRO A 723 7.74 -32.64 -24.91
C PRO A 723 7.50 -34.15 -24.75
N GLN A 724 7.90 -34.96 -25.75
CA GLN A 724 7.66 -36.42 -25.78
C GLN A 724 8.39 -37.20 -24.66
N VAL A 725 9.35 -36.61 -23.97
CA VAL A 725 10.12 -37.24 -22.89
C VAL A 725 9.89 -36.46 -21.60
N MET A 726 9.00 -36.98 -20.76
CA MET A 726 8.85 -36.53 -19.38
C MET A 726 9.57 -37.51 -18.44
N GLU A 727 10.62 -37.08 -17.75
CA GLU A 727 11.17 -37.90 -16.66
C GLU A 727 10.09 -38.08 -15.57
N PRO A 728 9.78 -39.29 -15.11
CA PRO A 728 8.77 -39.49 -14.09
C PRO A 728 9.13 -38.75 -12.80
N LEU A 729 8.12 -38.20 -12.12
CA LEU A 729 8.27 -37.62 -10.79
C LEU A 729 8.92 -38.65 -9.86
N ARG A 730 10.18 -38.45 -9.54
CA ARG A 730 10.86 -39.30 -8.55
C ARG A 730 10.19 -38.99 -7.21
N GLN A 731 9.77 -40.02 -6.47
CA GLN A 731 9.01 -39.97 -5.18
C GLN A 731 9.61 -39.09 -4.07
N SER A 732 10.71 -38.36 -4.31
CA SER A 732 11.37 -37.50 -3.33
C SER A 732 11.82 -36.19 -3.97
N ASP A 733 11.24 -35.09 -3.49
CA ASP A 733 11.62 -33.67 -3.64
C ASP A 733 13.17 -33.49 -3.70
N PRO A 734 13.74 -32.66 -4.60
CA PRO A 734 15.18 -32.39 -4.72
C PRO A 734 15.86 -31.66 -3.53
N ASP A 735 15.26 -31.68 -2.35
CA ASP A 735 15.81 -31.11 -1.12
C ASP A 735 16.96 -31.98 -0.54
N PRO A 736 17.85 -31.40 0.31
CA PRO A 736 18.88 -32.13 1.04
C PRO A 736 18.32 -33.40 1.70
N LYS A 737 18.96 -34.54 1.42
CA LYS A 737 18.56 -35.85 1.95
C LYS A 737 19.40 -36.20 3.16
N ILE A 738 18.77 -36.77 4.17
CA ILE A 738 19.48 -37.47 5.23
C ILE A 738 19.59 -38.94 4.79
N ASN A 739 20.81 -39.47 4.65
CA ASN A 739 21.01 -40.86 4.27
C ASN A 739 20.66 -41.82 5.44
N SER A 740 20.71 -43.13 5.21
CA SER A 740 20.44 -44.18 6.21
C SER A 740 21.35 -44.13 7.44
N GLU A 741 22.39 -43.31 7.42
CA GLU A 741 23.37 -43.12 8.49
C GLU A 741 23.19 -41.77 9.22
N GLY A 742 22.12 -41.02 8.92
CA GLY A 742 21.83 -39.74 9.58
C GLY A 742 22.60 -38.54 9.03
N VAL A 743 23.20 -38.66 7.85
CA VAL A 743 24.07 -37.63 7.24
C VAL A 743 23.34 -36.83 6.17
N MET A 744 23.38 -35.49 6.25
CA MET A 744 22.75 -34.59 5.28
C MET A 744 23.62 -34.43 4.01
N CYS A 745 23.08 -34.81 2.86
CA CYS A 745 23.69 -34.78 1.55
C CYS A 745 22.95 -33.79 0.62
N VAL A 746 23.70 -32.96 -0.11
CA VAL A 746 23.21 -32.04 -1.16
C VAL A 746 23.96 -32.33 -2.44
N GLY A 747 23.29 -32.53 -3.58
CA GLY A 747 24.01 -32.89 -4.82
C GLY A 747 23.21 -32.96 -6.11
N GLY A 748 22.23 -32.07 -6.31
CA GLY A 748 21.42 -32.07 -7.53
C GLY A 748 22.19 -31.75 -8.83
N ARG A 749 23.24 -30.92 -8.77
CA ARG A 749 23.90 -30.33 -9.96
C ARG A 749 25.06 -31.17 -10.56
N LEU A 750 25.53 -32.21 -9.87
CA LEU A 750 26.70 -33.02 -10.31
C LEU A 750 26.31 -34.40 -10.89
N LYS A 751 25.03 -34.62 -11.21
CA LYS A 751 24.51 -35.94 -11.61
C LYS A 751 25.21 -36.53 -12.85
N ASN A 752 25.55 -35.70 -13.83
CA ASN A 752 26.16 -36.11 -15.10
C ASN A 752 27.70 -36.08 -15.11
N SER A 753 28.35 -35.76 -13.99
CA SER A 753 29.81 -35.81 -13.92
C SER A 753 30.30 -37.27 -13.83
N LYS A 754 31.53 -37.53 -14.28
CA LYS A 754 32.19 -38.84 -14.13
C LYS A 754 32.72 -39.10 -12.70
N LEU A 755 32.40 -38.22 -11.75
CA LEU A 755 32.84 -38.31 -10.37
C LEU A 755 32.18 -39.50 -9.65
N GLN A 756 32.87 -40.05 -8.66
CA GLN A 756 32.34 -41.13 -7.82
C GLN A 756 31.21 -40.61 -6.92
N THR A 757 30.31 -41.50 -6.48
CA THR A 757 29.10 -41.14 -5.70
C THR A 757 29.41 -40.31 -4.45
N GLN A 758 30.55 -40.58 -3.81
CA GLN A 758 31.01 -39.87 -2.62
C GLN A 758 31.44 -38.42 -2.91
N GLU A 759 31.91 -38.14 -4.12
CA GLU A 759 32.33 -36.81 -4.58
C GLU A 759 31.13 -35.97 -5.09
N LYS A 760 30.08 -36.63 -5.58
CA LYS A 760 28.83 -35.99 -6.04
C LYS A 760 27.94 -35.48 -4.90
N HIS A 761 28.14 -36.00 -3.69
CA HIS A 761 27.31 -35.74 -2.52
C HIS A 761 28.18 -35.37 -1.30
N PRO A 762 28.74 -34.15 -1.25
CA PRO A 762 29.55 -33.73 -0.12
C PRO A 762 28.72 -33.74 1.17
N VAL A 763 29.37 -34.22 2.24
CA VAL A 763 28.79 -34.30 3.59
C VAL A 763 28.92 -32.96 4.29
N ILE A 764 27.81 -32.42 4.80
CA ILE A 764 27.83 -31.23 5.67
C ILE A 764 28.08 -31.68 7.11
N LEU A 765 29.25 -31.35 7.65
CA LEU A 765 29.57 -31.59 9.06
C LEU A 765 29.22 -30.36 9.93
N PRO A 766 28.44 -30.52 11.02
CA PRO A 766 28.15 -29.41 11.94
C PRO A 766 29.42 -28.86 12.60
N LYS A 767 29.49 -27.55 12.82
CA LYS A 767 30.66 -26.89 13.49
C LYS A 767 31.01 -27.48 14.86
N LYS A 768 30.05 -28.12 15.53
CA LYS A 768 30.21 -28.79 16.84
C LYS A 768 30.58 -30.28 16.74
N ASN A 769 30.67 -30.85 15.54
CA ASN A 769 31.04 -32.24 15.35
C ASN A 769 32.50 -32.46 15.79
N HIS A 770 32.74 -33.53 16.56
CA HIS A 770 34.04 -33.84 17.17
C HIS A 770 35.18 -34.03 16.15
N ILE A 771 34.84 -34.31 14.89
CA ILE A 771 35.79 -34.49 13.78
C ILE A 771 36.12 -33.16 13.09
N VAL A 772 35.26 -32.13 13.20
CA VAL A 772 35.43 -30.84 12.50
C VAL A 772 36.52 -29.97 13.14
N LYS A 773 36.66 -29.99 14.47
CA LYS A 773 37.72 -29.24 15.18
C LYS A 773 39.14 -29.70 14.80
N PRO A 774 39.45 -31.01 14.77
CA PRO A 774 40.74 -31.51 14.28
C PRO A 774 41.01 -31.15 12.81
N ILE A 775 40.02 -31.30 11.92
CA ILE A 775 40.18 -31.04 10.48
C ILE A 775 40.49 -29.55 10.21
N ILE A 776 39.78 -28.63 10.87
CA ILE A 776 40.05 -27.19 10.77
C ILE A 776 41.43 -26.84 11.36
N GLY A 777 41.82 -27.50 12.46
CA GLY A 777 43.13 -27.32 13.08
C GLY A 777 44.28 -27.75 12.16
N VAL A 778 44.12 -28.87 11.44
CA VAL A 778 45.12 -29.36 10.46
C VAL A 778 45.16 -28.47 9.21
N SER A 779 44.01 -27.96 8.73
CA SER A 779 43.94 -27.04 7.59
C SER A 779 44.58 -25.68 7.86
N MET A 780 44.44 -25.13 9.08
CA MET A 780 45.12 -23.89 9.46
C MET A 780 46.63 -24.07 9.61
N LEU A 781 47.09 -25.24 10.08
CA LEU A 781 48.53 -25.56 10.14
C LEU A 781 49.16 -25.75 8.74
N TYR A 782 48.39 -26.28 7.78
CA TYR A 782 48.83 -26.40 6.39
C TYR A 782 48.86 -25.06 5.64
N GLN A 783 47.93 -24.13 5.93
CA GLN A 783 47.93 -22.79 5.31
C GLN A 783 49.01 -21.84 5.85
N VAL A 784 49.53 -22.07 7.06
CA VAL A 784 50.62 -21.25 7.63
C VAL A 784 52.00 -21.69 7.13
N THR A 785 52.14 -22.90 6.58
CA THR A 785 53.44 -23.47 6.18
C THR A 785 53.78 -23.38 4.70
N GLN A 786 52.83 -23.04 3.81
CA GLN A 786 53.14 -22.68 2.42
C GLN A 786 52.40 -21.40 2.01
N GLY A 787 53.04 -20.26 2.23
CA GLY A 787 52.72 -19.05 1.50
C GLY A 787 53.29 -19.16 0.10
N GLU A 788 52.46 -19.52 -0.88
CA GLU A 788 52.65 -19.13 -2.28
C GLU A 788 51.37 -19.41 -3.10
N SER A 789 51.16 -18.55 -4.08
CA SER A 789 50.04 -18.45 -5.01
C SER A 789 49.65 -19.75 -5.71
N MET A 790 48.34 -19.99 -5.91
CA MET A 790 47.84 -20.38 -7.24
C MET A 790 46.33 -20.13 -7.42
N LEU A 791 46.04 -19.42 -8.51
CA LEU A 791 44.77 -19.35 -9.23
C LEU A 791 44.35 -20.72 -9.80
N CYS A 792 43.03 -20.89 -9.92
CA CYS A 792 42.28 -21.79 -10.83
C CYS A 792 42.31 -23.32 -10.59
N HIS A 793 41.14 -23.94 -10.36
CA HIS A 793 40.32 -24.56 -11.41
C HIS A 793 38.90 -24.93 -10.96
#